data_AF-A0A3G8H7W5-F1
#
_entry.id   AF-A0A3G8H7W5-F1
#
_cell.length_a   1.000
_cell.length_b   1.000
_cell.length_c   1.000
_cell.angle_alpha   90.00
_cell.angle_beta   90.00
_cell.angle_gamma   90.00
#
_symmetry.space_group_name_H-M   'P 1'
#
loop_
_entity.id
_entity.type
_entity.pdbx_description
1 polymer ?
#
loop_
_entity_poly.entity_id
_entity_poly.type
_entity_poly.pdbx_seq_one_letter_code
_entity_poly.pdbx_strand_id
1 'polypeptide(L)'
;MKQVAHYRGPALLLAAVLAVAACGGGGGDSASAPPPPTVTPSLYEPLYGADTPVMEQIQYREADGTLVTLMGSRPTERHARERGEAWDAPDAGPGRYLTFPTFYFQNRTFGLEIRDHVPAGKQLIEVYLRVNQGIFDGTTFSLFRNVLDPTVRDYGWSLNYGFNNPKEGGLPICRENQPREDCMMTFDSNWRTDPHSPLKIGDKVELAPAPRLKRDPVVDGGGSRYYSFEQLYVVGVGMRPWYGIAPNLDSEPLPDDALLGGQASLSYNYSEEPMRVFQQMANNIGIANTQRFVEGRRLFHTSFADGTHSEHDRDNPVFTAHIGQLGARYNQPRCIECHTNNGRSKPLALGAKLDTMSFLTANADGTGADPTYGHNIQQHAQDAKAPAFDVSVASFDTTVRTLPDGEKVELVKPVFAFKGPAPARYSARQAAQVIGMGLLEAVPETTILAQADPNDANGDGIKGVANLVVDPQTGKTHVGRFGWKASKGSIRQQVADALIKDLGVTSPMFPDAGCQRGAANCHSVTTPTSVSEFELERMTHYLSLIAVPAQRKLRSGFPDGVRVSPEHDVNPAQIARGSDLFAQVRCVACHTPTMKTGNTHPFAELREQTIHPYSDLLLHDMGPGLADTLAEGRAYPSQWRTAPLWGLGSLRFVQGADANVRLLHDGRARTITEAVLWHGGEATDSRTRYEALPKADRDAISAFLQSL
;
A
#
# COMPACT_ATOMS: atom_id res chain seq x y z
N MET A 1 21.50 -31.82 85.77
CA MET A 1 22.54 -32.56 86.53
C MET A 1 23.74 -32.74 85.61
N LYS A 2 24.91 -32.21 86.04
CA LYS A 2 26.33 -32.53 85.65
C LYS A 2 26.68 -32.58 84.14
N GLN A 3 27.45 -31.61 83.61
CA GLN A 3 28.94 -31.58 83.56
C GLN A 3 29.53 -32.74 82.70
N VAL A 4 30.52 -32.62 81.80
CA VAL A 4 31.52 -31.59 81.44
C VAL A 4 32.21 -31.98 80.10
N ALA A 5 32.69 -30.95 79.40
CA ALA A 5 33.73 -30.82 78.36
C ALA A 5 34.54 -32.04 77.82
N HIS A 6 34.84 -32.04 76.51
CA HIS A 6 36.09 -31.42 76.02
C HIS A 6 36.15 -31.19 74.49
N TYR A 7 36.59 -29.97 74.16
CA TYR A 7 37.11 -29.46 72.88
C TYR A 7 38.39 -30.16 72.41
N ARG A 8 38.60 -30.26 71.08
CA ARG A 8 39.68 -29.52 70.34
C ARG A 8 39.70 -29.86 68.82
N GLY A 9 39.35 -28.86 68.01
CA GLY A 9 40.24 -28.28 66.98
C GLY A 9 40.34 -28.94 65.58
N PRO A 10 40.61 -28.15 64.52
CA PRO A 10 40.01 -28.34 63.20
C PRO A 10 41.00 -28.59 62.06
N ALA A 11 40.49 -29.00 60.89
CA ALA A 11 40.58 -28.27 59.62
C ALA A 11 40.56 -29.20 58.38
N LEU A 12 39.55 -28.95 57.55
CA LEU A 12 39.45 -29.05 56.08
C LEU A 12 40.32 -30.07 55.32
N LEU A 13 39.67 -30.91 54.49
CA LEU A 13 39.77 -30.78 53.03
C LEU A 13 38.68 -31.57 52.29
N LEU A 14 38.38 -31.05 51.09
CA LEU A 14 37.31 -31.33 50.13
C LEU A 14 36.98 -32.81 49.88
N ALA A 15 35.67 -33.10 49.77
CA ALA A 15 35.17 -34.34 49.19
C ALA A 15 34.59 -34.08 47.78
N ALA A 16 35.21 -34.71 46.79
CA ALA A 16 34.62 -34.99 45.49
C ALA A 16 33.78 -36.27 45.59
N VAL A 17 32.58 -36.29 45.01
CA VAL A 17 31.86 -37.53 44.73
C VAL A 17 31.30 -37.49 43.31
N LEU A 18 31.76 -38.46 42.52
CA LEU A 18 31.28 -38.82 41.19
C LEU A 18 29.81 -39.27 41.25
N ALA A 19 29.02 -38.85 40.27
CA ALA A 19 27.78 -39.51 39.87
C ALA A 19 27.90 -40.01 38.43
N VAL A 20 27.62 -41.29 38.25
CA VAL A 20 27.72 -42.04 36.99
C VAL A 20 26.51 -41.75 36.10
N ALA A 21 26.79 -41.67 34.80
CA ALA A 21 25.90 -41.33 33.71
C ALA A 21 24.81 -42.37 33.41
N ALA A 22 23.67 -41.88 32.91
CA ALA A 22 22.81 -42.59 31.98
C ALA A 22 22.41 -41.61 30.85
N CYS A 23 22.76 -41.97 29.61
CA CYS A 23 22.45 -41.24 28.39
C CYS A 23 21.04 -41.59 27.87
N GLY A 24 20.36 -40.62 27.24
CA GLY A 24 19.30 -40.92 26.27
C GLY A 24 18.31 -39.79 25.97
N GLY A 25 18.49 -39.10 24.84
CA GLY A 25 17.42 -38.41 24.12
C GLY A 25 17.31 -36.90 24.30
N GLY A 26 18.14 -36.13 23.58
CA GLY A 26 18.06 -34.67 23.53
C GLY A 26 16.91 -34.18 22.67
N GLY A 27 15.83 -33.70 23.32
CA GLY A 27 14.95 -32.67 22.77
C GLY A 27 15.58 -31.32 23.08
N GLY A 28 16.01 -30.59 22.05
CA GLY A 28 16.50 -29.23 22.23
C GLY A 28 15.32 -28.30 22.47
N ASP A 29 15.06 -28.00 23.74
CA ASP A 29 14.23 -26.85 24.11
C ASP A 29 14.95 -25.58 23.63
N SER A 30 14.39 -24.93 22.61
CA SER A 30 14.73 -23.56 22.29
C SER A 30 14.30 -22.68 23.45
N ALA A 31 15.23 -22.33 24.33
CA ALA A 31 15.00 -21.35 25.38
C ALA A 31 14.47 -20.06 24.75
N SER A 32 13.21 -19.73 25.04
CA SER A 32 12.60 -18.47 24.64
C SER A 32 13.42 -17.32 25.21
N ALA A 33 13.91 -16.42 24.35
CA ALA A 33 14.54 -15.19 24.80
C ALA A 33 13.58 -14.40 25.72
N PRO A 34 14.08 -13.70 26.75
CA PRO A 34 13.23 -12.86 27.59
C PRO A 34 12.51 -11.81 26.74
N PRO A 35 11.24 -11.48 27.06
CA PRO A 35 10.46 -10.52 26.28
C PRO A 35 11.17 -9.15 26.28
N PRO A 36 11.18 -8.43 25.14
CA PRO A 36 11.74 -7.09 25.10
C PRO A 36 10.95 -6.16 26.04
N PRO A 37 11.61 -5.20 26.69
CA PRO A 37 10.94 -4.29 27.62
C PRO A 37 9.85 -3.47 26.91
N THR A 38 8.79 -3.12 27.64
CA THR A 38 7.72 -2.24 27.17
C THR A 38 8.31 -0.93 26.64
N VAL A 39 7.93 -0.56 25.42
CA VAL A 39 8.40 0.68 24.79
C VAL A 39 7.71 1.87 25.46
N THR A 40 8.48 2.74 26.12
CA THR A 40 8.00 3.99 26.70
C THR A 40 8.24 5.17 25.75
N PRO A 41 7.49 6.29 25.89
CA PRO A 41 7.68 7.50 25.06
C PRO A 41 9.08 8.10 25.07
N SER A 42 9.93 7.76 26.04
CA SER A 42 11.33 8.19 26.11
C SER A 42 12.27 7.41 25.18
N LEU A 43 11.80 6.34 24.53
CA LEU A 43 12.61 5.44 23.70
C LEU A 43 12.48 5.69 22.19
N TYR A 44 11.60 6.60 21.78
CA TYR A 44 11.41 6.95 20.37
C TYR A 44 11.02 8.43 20.22
N GLU A 45 11.23 8.97 19.02
CA GLU A 45 10.73 10.26 18.60
C GLU A 45 9.54 10.07 17.64
N PRO A 46 8.44 10.83 17.78
CA PRO A 46 7.37 10.83 16.78
C PRO A 46 7.93 11.17 15.40
N LEU A 47 7.47 10.46 14.37
CA LEU A 47 7.93 10.71 13.01
C LEU A 47 7.56 12.13 12.52
N TYR A 48 6.37 12.61 12.89
CA TYR A 48 5.91 13.96 12.61
C TYR A 48 5.49 14.66 13.90
N GLY A 49 6.08 15.83 14.16
CA GLY A 49 5.78 16.66 15.32
C GLY A 49 4.42 17.36 15.20
N ALA A 50 3.93 17.91 16.31
CA ALA A 50 2.66 18.64 16.36
C ALA A 50 2.61 19.83 15.39
N ASP A 51 3.76 20.46 15.14
CA ASP A 51 3.89 21.65 14.29
C ASP A 51 4.21 21.32 12.82
N THR A 52 4.14 20.04 12.42
CA THR A 52 4.41 19.65 11.02
C THR A 52 3.40 20.32 10.08
N PRO A 53 3.86 21.17 9.15
CA PRO A 53 2.98 21.93 8.28
C PRO A 53 2.26 20.99 7.30
N VAL A 54 1.01 21.34 7.00
CA VAL A 54 0.26 20.74 5.91
C VAL A 54 0.82 21.26 4.59
N MET A 55 1.23 20.36 3.68
CA MET A 55 1.78 20.74 2.36
C MET A 55 0.74 21.37 1.45
N GLU A 56 -0.49 20.85 1.49
CA GLU A 56 -1.64 21.36 0.75
C GLU A 56 -2.91 21.06 1.57
N GLN A 57 -3.73 22.09 1.79
CA GLN A 57 -5.06 21.89 2.35
C GLN A 57 -5.95 21.24 1.29
N ILE A 58 -6.81 20.31 1.67
CA ILE A 58 -7.76 19.68 0.74
C ILE A 58 -9.19 20.13 0.98
N GLN A 59 -9.50 20.65 2.17
CA GLN A 59 -10.82 21.10 2.53
C GLN A 59 -10.77 22.03 3.74
N TYR A 60 -11.53 23.13 3.71
CA TYR A 60 -11.66 24.05 4.84
C TYR A 60 -12.99 24.82 4.78
N ARG A 61 -13.33 25.52 5.86
CA ARG A 61 -14.50 26.40 5.92
C ARG A 61 -14.07 27.85 6.06
N GLU A 62 -14.72 28.73 5.31
CA GLU A 62 -14.55 30.16 5.43
C GLU A 62 -15.41 30.74 6.56
N ALA A 63 -15.18 32.01 6.90
CA ALA A 63 -15.85 32.67 8.01
C ALA A 63 -17.37 32.76 7.85
N ASP A 64 -17.89 32.80 6.61
CA ASP A 64 -19.33 32.83 6.33
C ASP A 64 -19.97 31.43 6.31
N GLY A 65 -19.17 30.37 6.52
CA GLY A 65 -19.62 28.97 6.49
C GLY A 65 -19.41 28.27 5.15
N THR A 66 -18.99 28.99 4.09
CA THR A 66 -18.70 28.40 2.77
C THR A 66 -17.69 27.28 2.91
N LEU A 67 -18.02 26.11 2.35
CA LEU A 67 -17.12 24.97 2.31
C LEU A 67 -16.25 25.03 1.06
N VAL A 68 -14.94 25.08 1.23
CA VAL A 68 -13.99 25.01 0.11
C VAL A 68 -13.38 23.61 0.07
N THR A 69 -13.44 22.97 -1.08
CA THR A 69 -12.84 21.64 -1.35
C THR A 69 -11.89 21.74 -2.54
N LEU A 70 -10.68 21.21 -2.39
CA LEU A 70 -9.63 21.22 -3.39
C LEU A 70 -9.44 19.78 -3.90
N MET A 71 -9.98 19.51 -5.09
CA MET A 71 -10.00 18.20 -5.72
C MET A 71 -8.97 18.13 -6.83
N GLY A 72 -7.99 17.24 -6.72
CA GLY A 72 -7.05 16.92 -7.79
C GLY A 72 -7.58 15.90 -8.79
N SER A 73 -7.12 15.99 -10.04
CA SER A 73 -7.50 15.07 -11.11
C SER A 73 -6.39 14.87 -12.16
N ARG A 74 -6.45 13.71 -12.82
CA ARG A 74 -5.56 13.30 -13.90
C ARG A 74 -6.38 12.84 -15.12
N PRO A 75 -5.83 12.90 -16.33
CA PRO A 75 -6.56 12.49 -17.53
C PRO A 75 -6.78 10.98 -17.59
N THR A 76 -7.94 10.56 -18.08
CA THR A 76 -8.31 9.18 -18.42
C THR A 76 -8.66 9.12 -19.92
N GLU A 77 -8.57 7.96 -20.56
CA GLU A 77 -8.91 7.85 -22.00
C GLU A 77 -10.40 7.54 -22.24
N ARG A 78 -11.14 7.14 -21.20
CA ARG A 78 -12.58 6.82 -21.22
C ARG A 78 -13.28 7.30 -19.95
N HIS A 79 -14.61 7.20 -19.92
CA HIS A 79 -15.47 7.41 -18.74
C HIS A 79 -15.41 6.24 -17.75
N ALA A 80 -15.86 6.44 -16.51
CA ALA A 80 -15.66 5.49 -15.41
C ALA A 80 -16.42 4.17 -15.56
N ARG A 81 -17.47 4.17 -16.38
CA ARG A 81 -18.30 3.00 -16.67
C ARG A 81 -18.22 2.58 -18.15
N GLU A 82 -17.29 3.16 -18.91
CA GLU A 82 -17.00 2.72 -20.26
C GLU A 82 -16.00 1.57 -20.24
N ARG A 83 -16.45 0.38 -20.66
CA ARG A 83 -15.60 -0.81 -20.79
C ARG A 83 -14.82 -0.82 -22.10
N GLY A 84 -15.44 -0.33 -23.17
CA GLY A 84 -14.90 -0.35 -24.53
C GLY A 84 -15.74 -1.19 -25.49
N GLU A 85 -16.64 -2.00 -24.95
CA GLU A 85 -17.59 -2.88 -25.61
C GLU A 85 -19.00 -2.74 -24.99
N ALA A 86 -19.98 -3.37 -25.63
CA ALA A 86 -21.34 -3.40 -25.09
C ALA A 86 -21.40 -4.16 -23.75
N TRP A 87 -22.28 -3.72 -22.84
CA TRP A 87 -22.37 -4.26 -21.48
C TRP A 87 -22.74 -5.75 -21.38
N ASP A 88 -23.42 -6.27 -22.38
CA ASP A 88 -23.79 -7.68 -22.53
C ASP A 88 -22.71 -8.52 -23.24
N ALA A 89 -21.71 -7.87 -23.83
CA ALA A 89 -20.60 -8.55 -24.49
C ALA A 89 -19.59 -9.13 -23.48
N PRO A 90 -18.90 -10.23 -23.85
CA PRO A 90 -17.72 -10.69 -23.14
C PRO A 90 -16.66 -9.56 -23.06
N ASP A 91 -15.90 -9.55 -21.97
CA ASP A 91 -14.71 -8.69 -21.86
C ASP A 91 -13.76 -9.00 -23.03
N ALA A 92 -13.45 -7.99 -23.84
CA ALA A 92 -12.62 -8.10 -25.03
C ALA A 92 -11.19 -7.56 -24.83
N GLY A 93 -10.85 -7.13 -23.61
CA GLY A 93 -9.55 -6.57 -23.27
C GLY A 93 -9.66 -5.42 -22.28
N PRO A 94 -8.53 -4.95 -21.76
CA PRO A 94 -8.53 -3.96 -20.70
C PRO A 94 -9.23 -2.67 -21.17
N GLY A 95 -10.15 -2.18 -20.34
CA GLY A 95 -10.67 -0.82 -20.43
C GLY A 95 -9.56 0.23 -20.37
N ARG A 96 -9.93 1.52 -20.48
CA ARG A 96 -8.96 2.64 -20.58
C ARG A 96 -9.25 3.82 -19.65
N TYR A 97 -9.98 3.58 -18.57
CA TYR A 97 -10.28 4.57 -17.54
C TYR A 97 -9.16 4.61 -16.47
N LEU A 98 -8.86 3.48 -15.82
CA LEU A 98 -7.81 3.40 -14.78
C LEU A 98 -6.38 3.40 -15.35
N THR A 99 -6.25 3.30 -16.67
CA THR A 99 -4.98 3.44 -17.39
C THR A 99 -4.43 4.87 -17.31
N PHE A 100 -3.13 5.01 -17.02
CA PHE A 100 -2.42 6.28 -17.17
C PHE A 100 -2.02 6.47 -18.64
N PRO A 101 -2.44 7.57 -19.31
CA PRO A 101 -2.09 7.82 -20.70
C PRO A 101 -0.61 8.19 -20.84
N THR A 102 -0.08 8.17 -22.07
CA THR A 102 1.26 8.70 -22.37
C THR A 102 1.42 10.12 -21.82
N PHE A 103 2.62 10.44 -21.31
CA PHE A 103 2.99 11.76 -20.80
C PHE A 103 2.15 12.26 -19.62
N TYR A 104 1.44 11.37 -18.89
CA TYR A 104 0.56 11.74 -17.77
C TYR A 104 1.22 12.63 -16.69
N PHE A 105 2.54 12.56 -16.56
CA PHE A 105 3.34 13.29 -15.57
C PHE A 105 3.73 14.72 -15.98
N GLN A 106 3.35 15.18 -17.18
CA GLN A 106 3.68 16.51 -17.68
C GLN A 106 2.47 17.17 -18.35
N ASN A 107 2.20 18.42 -17.98
CA ASN A 107 1.18 19.29 -18.59
C ASN A 107 -0.27 18.77 -18.54
N ARG A 108 -0.55 17.75 -17.73
CA ARG A 108 -1.82 17.00 -17.79
C ARG A 108 -2.59 16.95 -16.50
N THR A 109 -1.97 17.24 -15.36
CA THR A 109 -2.68 17.27 -14.09
C THR A 109 -3.32 18.63 -13.86
N PHE A 110 -4.45 18.59 -13.16
CA PHE A 110 -5.27 19.76 -12.87
C PHE A 110 -6.12 19.45 -11.64
N GLY A 111 -6.96 20.39 -11.24
CA GLY A 111 -7.94 20.17 -10.20
C GLY A 111 -9.03 21.23 -10.18
N LEU A 112 -9.97 21.04 -9.27
CA LEU A 112 -11.12 21.90 -9.05
C LEU A 112 -11.06 22.46 -7.64
N GLU A 113 -11.11 23.78 -7.51
CA GLU A 113 -11.49 24.44 -6.27
C GLU A 113 -13.02 24.60 -6.28
N ILE A 114 -13.70 23.87 -5.40
CA ILE A 114 -15.16 23.90 -5.28
C ILE A 114 -15.50 24.72 -4.05
N ARG A 115 -16.15 25.87 -4.25
CA ARG A 115 -16.69 26.73 -3.19
C ARG A 115 -18.18 26.51 -3.08
N ASP A 116 -18.57 25.76 -2.07
CA ASP A 116 -19.97 25.43 -1.79
C ASP A 116 -20.53 26.37 -0.73
N HIS A 117 -21.40 27.27 -1.17
CA HIS A 117 -22.04 28.28 -0.32
C HIS A 117 -23.36 27.78 0.29
N VAL A 118 -23.79 26.55 0.01
CA VAL A 118 -25.04 25.99 0.55
C VAL A 118 -25.02 25.89 2.08
N PRO A 119 -23.91 25.46 2.73
CA PRO A 119 -23.78 25.54 4.19
C PRO A 119 -23.81 26.96 4.75
N ALA A 120 -23.48 27.98 3.95
CA ALA A 120 -23.59 29.39 4.29
C ALA A 120 -25.01 29.96 4.04
N GLY A 121 -25.98 29.11 3.71
CA GLY A 121 -27.37 29.49 3.46
C GLY A 121 -27.64 30.09 2.07
N LYS A 122 -26.68 30.01 1.13
CA LYS A 122 -26.87 30.46 -0.26
C LYS A 122 -27.28 29.30 -1.16
N GLN A 123 -27.68 29.60 -2.39
CA GLN A 123 -28.01 28.61 -3.42
C GLN A 123 -27.00 28.73 -4.56
N LEU A 124 -25.74 28.41 -4.25
CA LEU A 124 -24.63 28.66 -5.17
C LEU A 124 -23.46 27.73 -4.88
N ILE A 125 -22.95 27.11 -5.94
CA ILE A 125 -21.64 26.47 -5.96
C ILE A 125 -20.82 27.13 -7.06
N GLU A 126 -19.63 27.58 -6.70
CA GLU A 126 -18.62 28.10 -7.64
C GLU A 126 -17.53 27.06 -7.80
N VAL A 127 -17.10 26.81 -9.03
CA VAL A 127 -16.03 25.85 -9.34
C VAL A 127 -14.97 26.57 -10.16
N TYR A 128 -13.71 26.45 -9.74
CA TYR A 128 -12.56 27.04 -10.42
C TYR A 128 -11.62 25.95 -10.90
N LEU A 129 -11.28 25.98 -12.19
CA LEU A 129 -10.31 25.07 -12.78
C LEU A 129 -8.89 25.56 -12.48
N ARG A 130 -8.08 24.69 -11.87
CA ARG A 130 -6.67 24.94 -11.56
C ARG A 130 -5.79 23.99 -12.37
N VAL A 131 -5.02 24.53 -13.29
CA VAL A 131 -4.04 23.77 -14.08
C VAL A 131 -2.72 23.74 -13.31
N ASN A 132 -2.18 22.55 -13.05
CA ASN A 132 -0.88 22.44 -12.36
C ASN A 132 0.28 22.80 -13.28
N GLN A 133 0.20 22.37 -14.55
CA GLN A 133 1.24 22.60 -15.55
C GLN A 133 0.62 22.81 -16.93
N GLY A 134 1.12 23.81 -17.66
CA GLY A 134 0.77 24.07 -19.05
C GLY A 134 -0.49 24.91 -19.26
N ILE A 135 -1.11 24.75 -20.44
CA ILE A 135 -2.26 25.53 -20.90
C ILE A 135 -3.35 24.57 -21.39
N PHE A 136 -4.56 24.75 -20.87
CA PHE A 136 -5.76 24.05 -21.28
C PHE A 136 -6.65 24.99 -22.10
N ASP A 137 -7.20 24.49 -23.20
CA ASP A 137 -8.03 25.23 -24.15
C ASP A 137 -9.27 24.42 -24.54
N GLY A 138 -10.41 24.82 -23.98
CA GLY A 138 -11.69 24.16 -24.20
C GLY A 138 -11.93 22.98 -23.27
N THR A 139 -11.49 23.08 -22.01
CA THR A 139 -11.85 22.10 -20.97
C THR A 139 -13.35 22.21 -20.70
N THR A 140 -14.04 21.08 -20.82
CA THR A 140 -15.47 20.94 -20.52
C THR A 140 -15.67 20.19 -19.22
N PHE A 141 -16.80 20.45 -18.56
CA PHE A 141 -17.13 19.86 -17.28
C PHE A 141 -18.58 19.40 -17.28
N SER A 142 -18.76 18.09 -17.10
CA SER A 142 -20.07 17.46 -17.05
C SER A 142 -20.46 17.21 -15.60
N LEU A 143 -21.70 17.54 -15.27
CA LEU A 143 -22.24 17.56 -13.92
C LEU A 143 -23.56 16.81 -13.86
N PHE A 144 -23.75 16.10 -12.75
CA PHE A 144 -24.95 15.31 -12.44
C PHE A 144 -25.20 14.20 -13.46
N ARG A 145 -25.04 12.95 -13.05
CA ARG A 145 -25.46 11.81 -13.87
C ARG A 145 -26.96 11.95 -14.19
N ASN A 146 -27.31 11.79 -15.47
CA ASN A 146 -28.70 11.89 -15.92
C ASN A 146 -29.45 10.57 -15.63
N VAL A 147 -29.78 10.37 -14.35
CA VAL A 147 -30.40 9.13 -13.85
C VAL A 147 -31.88 9.00 -14.23
N LEU A 148 -32.50 10.08 -14.69
CA LEU A 148 -33.89 10.09 -15.15
C LEU A 148 -34.03 9.55 -16.58
N ASP A 149 -32.92 9.51 -17.33
CA ASP A 149 -32.89 8.92 -18.67
C ASP A 149 -32.52 7.42 -18.59
N PRO A 150 -33.46 6.51 -18.87
CA PRO A 150 -33.20 5.07 -18.80
C PRO A 150 -32.22 4.56 -19.86
N THR A 151 -31.88 5.40 -20.85
CA THR A 151 -30.90 5.07 -21.90
C THR A 151 -29.46 5.36 -21.48
N VAL A 152 -29.26 6.11 -20.38
CA VAL A 152 -27.93 6.37 -19.82
C VAL A 152 -27.39 5.10 -19.17
N ARG A 153 -26.32 4.56 -19.76
CA ARG A 153 -25.63 3.36 -19.30
C ARG A 153 -24.18 3.69 -18.94
N ASP A 154 -23.34 3.86 -19.95
CA ASP A 154 -21.89 4.09 -19.79
C ASP A 154 -21.64 5.51 -19.30
N TYR A 155 -22.29 6.49 -19.94
CA TYR A 155 -22.08 7.90 -19.69
C TYR A 155 -23.33 8.71 -20.05
N GLY A 156 -23.48 9.89 -19.46
CA GLY A 156 -24.63 10.76 -19.66
C GLY A 156 -24.89 11.68 -18.47
N TRP A 157 -24.99 12.98 -18.75
CA TRP A 157 -25.06 14.03 -17.73
C TRP A 157 -26.19 15.00 -18.01
N SER A 158 -26.77 15.54 -16.95
CA SER A 158 -27.87 16.50 -17.03
C SER A 158 -27.38 17.92 -17.32
N LEU A 159 -26.10 18.22 -17.06
CA LEU A 159 -25.55 19.57 -17.12
C LEU A 159 -24.12 19.56 -17.64
N ASN A 160 -23.79 20.49 -18.54
CA ASN A 160 -22.46 20.60 -19.16
C ASN A 160 -22.04 22.07 -19.22
N TYR A 161 -20.79 22.35 -18.83
CA TYR A 161 -20.20 23.69 -18.82
C TYR A 161 -18.79 23.70 -19.41
N GLY A 162 -18.30 24.91 -19.72
CA GLY A 162 -16.89 25.19 -19.96
C GLY A 162 -16.39 26.24 -18.97
N PHE A 163 -15.07 26.28 -18.76
CA PHE A 163 -14.43 27.31 -17.96
C PHE A 163 -13.99 28.46 -18.86
N ASN A 164 -14.79 29.53 -18.91
CA ASN A 164 -14.50 30.68 -19.75
C ASN A 164 -13.62 31.69 -19.02
N ASN A 165 -12.64 32.25 -19.73
CA ASN A 165 -11.71 33.21 -19.18
C ASN A 165 -12.02 34.64 -19.62
N PRO A 166 -12.46 35.54 -18.71
CA PRO A 166 -12.81 36.91 -19.07
C PRO A 166 -11.60 37.74 -19.53
N LYS A 167 -10.38 37.36 -19.16
CA LYS A 167 -9.13 38.02 -19.60
C LYS A 167 -8.68 37.57 -21.00
N GLU A 168 -9.18 36.44 -21.46
CA GLU A 168 -8.92 35.90 -22.80
C GLU A 168 -10.11 36.16 -23.74
N GLY A 169 -10.83 37.28 -23.55
CA GLY A 169 -11.99 37.63 -24.37
C GLY A 169 -13.17 36.67 -24.22
N GLY A 170 -13.27 35.96 -23.10
CA GLY A 170 -14.29 34.93 -22.85
C GLY A 170 -13.95 33.56 -23.44
N LEU A 171 -12.76 33.38 -24.01
CA LEU A 171 -12.31 32.08 -24.53
C LEU A 171 -12.05 31.09 -23.39
N PRO A 172 -12.22 29.78 -23.62
CA PRO A 172 -12.07 28.76 -22.59
C PRO A 172 -10.61 28.37 -22.34
N ILE A 173 -9.76 29.37 -22.06
CA ILE A 173 -8.31 29.21 -21.93
C ILE A 173 -7.91 29.33 -20.46
N CYS A 174 -7.36 28.26 -19.90
CA CYS A 174 -6.89 28.17 -18.52
C CYS A 174 -5.42 27.79 -18.48
N ARG A 175 -4.64 28.41 -17.60
CA ARG A 175 -3.18 28.31 -17.56
C ARG A 175 -2.70 28.02 -16.15
N GLU A 176 -1.52 27.44 -16.04
CA GLU A 176 -0.79 27.39 -14.78
C GLU A 176 -0.60 28.80 -14.18
N ASN A 177 -0.59 28.90 -12.86
CA ASN A 177 -0.32 30.13 -12.10
C ASN A 177 -1.22 31.35 -12.39
N GLN A 178 -2.36 31.17 -13.06
CA GLN A 178 -3.30 32.26 -13.26
C GLN A 178 -4.16 32.52 -12.00
N PRO A 179 -4.69 33.74 -11.82
CA PRO A 179 -5.73 34.02 -10.83
C PRO A 179 -6.90 33.05 -10.96
N ARG A 180 -7.47 32.63 -9.83
CA ARG A 180 -8.53 31.61 -9.85
C ARG A 180 -9.76 32.09 -10.62
N GLU A 181 -10.11 33.37 -10.48
CA GLU A 181 -11.28 34.02 -11.08
C GLU A 181 -11.25 33.99 -12.61
N ASP A 182 -10.08 33.73 -13.20
CA ASP A 182 -9.90 33.68 -14.64
C ASP A 182 -10.40 32.36 -15.26
N CYS A 183 -10.66 31.30 -14.49
CA CYS A 183 -11.31 30.10 -15.02
C CYS A 183 -12.31 29.51 -14.04
N MET A 184 -13.56 30.00 -14.13
CA MET A 184 -14.62 29.60 -13.22
C MET A 184 -15.93 29.29 -13.93
N MET A 185 -16.79 28.56 -13.23
CA MET A 185 -18.19 28.39 -13.55
C MET A 185 -19.01 28.32 -12.27
N THR A 186 -20.33 28.46 -12.39
CA THR A 186 -21.27 28.39 -11.27
C THR A 186 -22.50 27.58 -11.62
N PHE A 187 -23.15 27.03 -10.60
CA PHE A 187 -24.50 26.48 -10.68
C PHE A 187 -25.23 26.68 -9.36
N ASP A 188 -26.56 26.78 -9.40
CA ASP A 188 -27.42 27.21 -8.30
C ASP A 188 -28.57 26.24 -7.99
N SER A 189 -28.63 25.13 -8.74
CA SER A 189 -29.74 24.19 -8.71
C SER A 189 -29.26 22.75 -8.85
N ASN A 190 -30.06 21.80 -8.37
CA ASN A 190 -29.84 20.37 -8.50
C ASN A 190 -30.42 19.89 -9.84
N TRP A 191 -29.65 19.07 -10.57
CA TRP A 191 -30.03 18.54 -11.89
C TRP A 191 -30.11 17.00 -11.93
N ARG A 192 -29.98 16.33 -10.78
CA ARG A 192 -29.93 14.85 -10.71
C ARG A 192 -31.32 14.22 -10.79
N THR A 193 -32.22 14.61 -9.89
CA THR A 193 -33.53 13.93 -9.71
C THR A 193 -34.74 14.85 -9.84
N ASP A 194 -34.56 16.15 -9.60
CA ASP A 194 -35.57 17.18 -9.79
C ASP A 194 -34.87 18.40 -10.40
N PRO A 195 -34.72 18.43 -11.74
CA PRO A 195 -33.99 19.50 -12.42
C PRO A 195 -34.51 20.88 -12.06
N HIS A 196 -33.60 21.80 -11.73
CA HIS A 196 -33.87 23.16 -11.25
C HIS A 196 -34.33 23.29 -9.79
N SER A 197 -34.42 22.19 -9.04
CA SER A 197 -34.71 22.29 -7.61
C SER A 197 -33.55 22.97 -6.84
N PRO A 198 -33.84 23.65 -5.72
CA PRO A 198 -32.80 24.27 -4.89
C PRO A 198 -31.80 23.23 -4.36
N LEU A 199 -30.51 23.57 -4.38
CA LEU A 199 -29.42 22.79 -3.79
C LEU A 199 -29.60 22.65 -2.27
N LYS A 200 -29.37 21.44 -1.77
CA LYS A 200 -29.45 21.09 -0.35
C LYS A 200 -28.21 20.34 0.09
N ILE A 201 -27.84 20.50 1.35
CA ILE A 201 -26.80 19.66 1.98
C ILE A 201 -27.19 18.19 1.81
N GLY A 202 -26.26 17.37 1.34
CA GLY A 202 -26.48 15.97 1.01
C GLY A 202 -26.78 15.69 -0.46
N ASP A 203 -27.02 16.71 -1.29
CA ASP A 203 -27.18 16.52 -2.72
C ASP A 203 -25.90 15.95 -3.35
N LYS A 204 -26.09 15.03 -4.30
CA LYS A 204 -25.02 14.28 -4.97
C LYS A 204 -24.73 14.90 -6.32
N VAL A 205 -23.48 15.30 -6.52
CA VAL A 205 -23.00 15.90 -7.76
C VAL A 205 -21.86 15.03 -8.30
N GLU A 206 -22.17 14.22 -9.31
CA GLU A 206 -21.12 13.52 -10.07
C GLU A 206 -20.38 14.55 -10.94
N LEU A 207 -19.06 14.54 -10.85
CA LEU A 207 -18.14 15.47 -11.51
C LEU A 207 -17.33 14.70 -12.56
N ALA A 208 -17.43 15.10 -13.83
CA ALA A 208 -16.68 14.49 -14.92
C ALA A 208 -15.98 15.58 -15.78
N PRO A 209 -14.80 16.07 -15.36
CA PRO A 209 -14.01 16.98 -16.19
C PRO A 209 -13.42 16.27 -17.41
N ALA A 210 -13.41 16.96 -18.53
CA ALA A 210 -12.78 16.52 -19.76
C ALA A 210 -11.71 17.55 -20.15
N PRO A 211 -10.46 17.38 -19.65
CA PRO A 211 -9.39 18.33 -19.88
C PRO A 211 -8.95 18.32 -21.34
N ARG A 212 -8.67 19.52 -21.84
CA ARG A 212 -8.23 19.72 -23.21
C ARG A 212 -6.98 20.57 -23.20
N LEU A 213 -5.85 19.98 -23.54
CA LEU A 213 -4.57 20.69 -23.61
C LEU A 213 -4.52 21.53 -24.88
N LYS A 214 -3.79 22.64 -24.83
CA LYS A 214 -3.50 23.45 -26.02
C LYS A 214 -2.85 22.58 -27.10
N ARG A 215 -3.41 22.61 -28.31
CA ARG A 215 -2.99 21.76 -29.44
C ARG A 215 -2.12 22.47 -30.47
N ASP A 216 -2.10 23.80 -30.48
CA ASP A 216 -1.33 24.58 -31.46
C ASP A 216 -0.45 25.65 -30.77
N PRO A 217 0.88 25.43 -30.66
CA PRO A 217 1.58 24.19 -31.01
C PRO A 217 1.24 23.04 -30.04
N VAL A 218 1.41 21.79 -30.47
CA VAL A 218 1.26 20.61 -29.59
C VAL A 218 2.33 20.67 -28.50
N VAL A 219 1.93 20.52 -27.25
CA VAL A 219 2.82 20.75 -26.09
C VAL A 219 3.99 19.77 -26.05
N ASP A 220 3.74 18.47 -26.24
CA ASP A 220 4.75 17.43 -25.97
C ASP A 220 4.56 16.11 -26.74
N GLY A 221 3.82 16.13 -27.85
CA GLY A 221 3.61 14.96 -28.72
C GLY A 221 2.54 13.97 -28.23
N GLY A 222 2.09 14.06 -26.97
CA GLY A 222 0.99 13.24 -26.47
C GLY A 222 -0.39 13.72 -26.93
N GLY A 223 -1.44 12.98 -26.54
CA GLY A 223 -2.83 13.39 -26.77
C GLY A 223 -3.14 14.75 -26.14
N SER A 224 -4.14 15.45 -26.70
CA SER A 224 -4.59 16.78 -26.25
C SER A 224 -6.04 16.81 -25.76
N ARG A 225 -6.76 15.68 -25.83
CA ARG A 225 -8.15 15.55 -25.39
C ARG A 225 -8.26 14.31 -24.54
N TYR A 226 -8.77 14.47 -23.33
CA TYR A 226 -8.97 13.38 -22.41
C TYR A 226 -10.29 13.55 -21.69
N TYR A 227 -10.73 12.47 -21.05
CA TYR A 227 -11.63 12.54 -19.93
C TYR A 227 -10.79 12.64 -18.66
N SER A 228 -11.42 12.54 -17.50
CA SER A 228 -10.69 12.41 -16.24
C SER A 228 -11.48 11.54 -15.27
N PHE A 229 -10.95 11.38 -14.06
CA PHE A 229 -11.65 10.66 -13.03
C PHE A 229 -13.05 11.24 -12.77
N GLU A 230 -14.07 10.38 -12.87
CA GLU A 230 -15.40 10.68 -12.37
C GLU A 230 -15.40 10.55 -10.85
N GLN A 231 -15.73 11.65 -10.18
CA GLN A 231 -15.74 11.70 -8.73
C GLN A 231 -17.10 12.21 -8.23
N LEU A 232 -17.43 11.85 -6.98
CA LEU A 232 -18.68 12.24 -6.36
C LEU A 232 -18.43 13.34 -5.33
N TYR A 233 -19.03 14.51 -5.55
CA TYR A 233 -19.12 15.57 -4.56
C TYR A 233 -20.47 15.53 -3.86
N VAL A 234 -20.47 15.63 -2.54
CA VAL A 234 -21.69 15.75 -1.73
C VAL A 234 -21.79 17.17 -1.19
N VAL A 235 -22.87 17.86 -1.51
CA VAL A 235 -23.12 19.26 -1.10
C VAL A 235 -23.08 19.36 0.43
N GLY A 236 -22.30 20.32 0.92
CA GLY A 236 -22.02 20.62 2.31
C GLY A 236 -21.02 19.70 3.00
N VAL A 237 -20.50 18.71 2.26
CA VAL A 237 -19.77 17.56 2.81
C VAL A 237 -18.41 17.37 2.14
N GLY A 238 -18.29 17.51 0.82
CA GLY A 238 -17.03 17.38 0.06
C GLY A 238 -16.95 16.13 -0.81
N MET A 239 -15.74 15.78 -1.26
CA MET A 239 -15.49 14.60 -2.11
C MET A 239 -15.76 13.29 -1.36
N ARG A 240 -16.40 12.31 -1.99
CA ARG A 240 -16.67 10.99 -1.42
C ARG A 240 -16.33 9.86 -2.38
N PRO A 241 -15.69 8.77 -1.90
CA PRO A 241 -15.64 7.52 -2.64
C PRO A 241 -17.07 7.00 -2.87
N TRP A 242 -17.32 6.37 -4.01
CA TRP A 242 -18.67 6.01 -4.44
C TRP A 242 -18.78 4.61 -5.04
N TYR A 243 -20.01 4.11 -5.12
CA TYR A 243 -20.40 2.91 -5.85
C TYR A 243 -21.71 3.15 -6.60
N GLY A 244 -22.02 2.28 -7.57
CA GLY A 244 -23.18 2.38 -8.42
C GLY A 244 -24.36 1.62 -7.82
N ILE A 245 -25.45 2.30 -7.51
CA ILE A 245 -26.73 1.72 -7.07
C ILE A 245 -27.72 1.59 -8.23
N ALA A 246 -28.81 0.87 -7.99
CA ALA A 246 -29.87 0.73 -8.97
C ALA A 246 -30.75 1.99 -9.00
N PRO A 247 -31.36 2.32 -10.15
CA PRO A 247 -31.12 1.72 -11.47
C PRO A 247 -29.85 2.28 -12.15
N ASN A 248 -29.24 1.49 -13.04
CA ASN A 248 -28.19 1.95 -13.97
C ASN A 248 -26.92 2.53 -13.34
N LEU A 249 -26.43 1.91 -12.25
CA LEU A 249 -25.19 2.30 -11.56
C LEU A 249 -25.14 3.78 -11.17
N ASP A 250 -26.25 4.34 -10.67
CA ASP A 250 -26.28 5.69 -10.13
C ASP A 250 -25.28 5.85 -8.96
N SER A 251 -24.53 6.96 -8.92
CA SER A 251 -23.48 7.17 -7.93
C SER A 251 -24.04 7.46 -6.53
N GLU A 252 -23.68 6.61 -5.58
CA GLU A 252 -23.96 6.74 -4.14
C GLU A 252 -22.64 6.75 -3.36
N PRO A 253 -22.48 7.59 -2.33
CA PRO A 253 -21.34 7.50 -1.43
C PRO A 253 -21.22 6.09 -0.84
N LEU A 254 -20.00 5.56 -0.81
CA LEU A 254 -19.71 4.34 -0.06
C LEU A 254 -19.91 4.60 1.45
N PRO A 255 -20.48 3.63 2.20
CA PRO A 255 -20.58 3.74 3.64
C PRO A 255 -19.19 3.68 4.29
N ASP A 256 -19.02 4.38 5.42
CA ASP A 256 -17.72 4.51 6.10
C ASP A 256 -17.06 3.17 6.39
N ASP A 257 -17.84 2.15 6.76
CA ASP A 257 -17.35 0.81 7.09
C ASP A 257 -16.92 -0.02 5.86
N ALA A 258 -17.08 0.51 4.63
CA ALA A 258 -16.49 -0.02 3.41
C ALA A 258 -15.18 0.71 3.02
N LEU A 259 -14.90 1.85 3.66
CA LEU A 259 -13.76 2.71 3.32
C LEU A 259 -12.48 2.24 4.02
N LEU A 260 -11.81 1.22 3.45
CA LEU A 260 -10.60 0.64 4.06
C LEU A 260 -9.47 1.65 4.30
N GLY A 261 -9.36 2.69 3.49
CA GLY A 261 -8.44 3.81 3.67
C GLY A 261 -9.10 5.11 4.13
N GLY A 262 -10.31 5.06 4.70
CA GLY A 262 -11.10 6.27 4.98
C GLY A 262 -11.45 7.01 3.68
N GLN A 263 -11.42 8.35 3.70
CA GLN A 263 -11.71 9.16 2.51
C GLN A 263 -10.64 9.04 1.41
N ALA A 264 -9.47 8.47 1.72
CA ALA A 264 -8.44 8.11 0.74
C ALA A 264 -8.72 6.78 0.03
N SER A 265 -9.85 6.10 0.31
CA SER A 265 -10.25 4.88 -0.39
C SER A 265 -10.66 5.14 -1.83
N LEU A 266 -10.42 4.19 -2.73
CA LEU A 266 -10.93 4.24 -4.09
C LEU A 266 -12.42 3.90 -4.15
N SER A 267 -13.12 4.59 -5.05
CA SER A 267 -14.45 4.20 -5.51
C SER A 267 -14.43 2.82 -6.18
N TYR A 268 -15.60 2.19 -6.27
CA TYR A 268 -15.74 0.93 -7.01
C TYR A 268 -15.45 1.16 -8.51
N ASN A 269 -14.73 0.20 -9.11
CA ASN A 269 -14.28 0.27 -10.50
C ASN A 269 -15.33 -0.30 -11.47
N TYR A 270 -15.84 0.47 -12.42
CA TYR A 270 -16.83 -0.03 -13.40
C TYR A 270 -16.30 -0.11 -14.84
N SER A 271 -14.99 0.12 -15.04
CA SER A 271 -14.34 0.08 -16.36
C SER A 271 -13.67 -1.27 -16.67
N GLU A 272 -13.84 -2.27 -15.79
CA GLU A 272 -13.23 -3.60 -15.93
C GLU A 272 -11.72 -3.60 -16.00
N GLU A 273 -11.10 -2.68 -15.25
CA GLU A 273 -9.65 -2.65 -15.05
C GLU A 273 -9.21 -3.01 -13.61
N PRO A 274 -9.70 -4.13 -13.00
CA PRO A 274 -9.37 -4.46 -11.61
C PRO A 274 -7.87 -4.68 -11.40
N MET A 275 -7.12 -5.00 -12.46
CA MET A 275 -5.66 -5.16 -12.42
C MET A 275 -4.90 -3.86 -12.15
N ARG A 276 -5.54 -2.69 -12.32
CA ARG A 276 -4.94 -1.36 -12.13
C ARG A 276 -5.32 -0.68 -10.82
N VAL A 277 -6.13 -1.34 -9.98
CA VAL A 277 -6.70 -0.72 -8.77
C VAL A 277 -5.61 -0.29 -7.77
N PHE A 278 -4.46 -0.96 -7.73
CA PHE A 278 -3.34 -0.61 -6.84
C PHE A 278 -2.48 0.58 -7.32
N GLN A 279 -2.76 1.12 -8.50
CA GLN A 279 -1.96 2.18 -9.12
C GLN A 279 -2.56 3.58 -8.95
N GLN A 280 -3.75 3.67 -8.36
CA GLN A 280 -4.56 4.89 -8.38
C GLN A 280 -4.28 5.80 -7.17
N MET A 281 -4.56 7.09 -7.36
CA MET A 281 -4.40 8.16 -6.38
C MET A 281 -5.50 8.11 -5.32
N ALA A 282 -5.20 8.59 -4.11
CA ALA A 282 -6.21 8.82 -3.06
C ALA A 282 -7.42 9.59 -3.62
N ASN A 283 -8.64 9.16 -3.29
CA ASN A 283 -9.85 9.78 -3.84
C ASN A 283 -10.04 11.24 -3.40
N ASN A 284 -9.50 11.61 -2.24
CA ASN A 284 -9.49 12.96 -1.68
C ASN A 284 -8.21 13.75 -2.00
N ILE A 285 -7.43 13.33 -3.00
CA ILE A 285 -6.15 13.98 -3.32
C ILE A 285 -6.31 15.46 -3.68
N GLY A 286 -5.40 16.28 -3.17
CA GLY A 286 -5.30 17.70 -3.50
C GLY A 286 -4.85 17.98 -4.93
N ILE A 287 -5.00 19.24 -5.34
CA ILE A 287 -4.71 19.71 -6.69
C ILE A 287 -3.20 19.58 -6.98
N ALA A 288 -2.36 20.19 -6.15
CA ALA A 288 -0.92 20.17 -6.35
C ALA A 288 -0.31 18.78 -6.01
N ASN A 289 -0.90 18.07 -5.07
CA ASN A 289 -0.50 16.71 -4.69
C ASN A 289 -0.75 15.69 -5.81
N THR A 290 -1.71 15.94 -6.71
CA THR A 290 -1.86 15.14 -7.94
C THR A 290 -0.62 15.24 -8.83
N GLN A 291 -0.03 16.42 -8.98
CA GLN A 291 1.23 16.56 -9.73
C GLN A 291 2.39 15.83 -9.01
N ARG A 292 2.49 15.95 -7.68
CA ARG A 292 3.50 15.24 -6.88
C ARG A 292 3.40 13.73 -7.04
N PHE A 293 2.17 13.20 -7.04
CA PHE A 293 1.90 11.77 -7.24
C PHE A 293 2.42 11.28 -8.59
N VAL A 294 2.06 11.96 -9.68
CA VAL A 294 2.44 11.50 -11.03
C VAL A 294 3.94 11.64 -11.30
N GLU A 295 4.60 12.64 -10.71
CA GLU A 295 6.06 12.79 -10.79
C GLU A 295 6.81 11.69 -10.03
N GLY A 296 6.32 11.32 -8.85
CA GLY A 296 6.85 10.18 -8.11
C GLY A 296 6.59 8.84 -8.81
N ARG A 297 5.38 8.67 -9.38
CA ARG A 297 5.04 7.50 -10.20
C ARG A 297 5.99 7.35 -11.38
N ARG A 298 6.26 8.45 -12.10
CA ARG A 298 7.22 8.46 -13.22
C ARG A 298 8.55 7.83 -12.80
N LEU A 299 9.10 8.26 -11.65
CA LEU A 299 10.39 7.76 -11.17
C LEU A 299 10.30 6.30 -10.70
N PHE A 300 9.24 5.91 -10.01
CA PHE A 300 9.00 4.51 -9.59
C PHE A 300 8.96 3.51 -10.77
N HIS A 301 8.52 3.99 -11.94
CA HIS A 301 8.46 3.24 -13.19
C HIS A 301 9.68 3.44 -14.12
N THR A 302 10.64 4.30 -13.73
CA THR A 302 11.83 4.61 -14.54
C THR A 302 12.94 3.58 -14.29
N SER A 303 13.56 3.12 -15.38
CA SER A 303 14.74 2.26 -15.34
C SER A 303 15.99 3.06 -15.00
N PHE A 304 16.69 2.67 -13.95
CA PHE A 304 18.00 3.25 -13.62
C PHE A 304 19.13 2.73 -14.53
N ALA A 305 18.83 1.82 -15.46
CA ALA A 305 19.79 1.36 -16.47
C ALA A 305 19.84 2.33 -17.66
N ASP A 306 18.68 2.68 -18.20
CA ASP A 306 18.53 3.33 -19.51
C ASP A 306 17.50 4.48 -19.51
N GLY A 307 16.93 4.83 -18.35
CA GLY A 307 15.97 5.92 -18.20
C GLY A 307 14.59 5.65 -18.78
N THR A 308 14.33 4.46 -19.35
CA THR A 308 13.05 4.15 -19.99
C THR A 308 11.93 3.93 -18.97
N HIS A 309 10.71 4.38 -19.29
CA HIS A 309 9.52 4.18 -18.46
C HIS A 309 8.88 2.81 -18.76
N SER A 310 8.36 2.12 -17.75
CA SER A 310 7.74 0.80 -17.92
C SER A 310 6.36 0.78 -18.62
N GLU A 311 5.83 1.95 -18.99
CA GLU A 311 4.50 2.12 -19.54
C GLU A 311 4.66 2.98 -20.79
N HIS A 312 4.04 2.58 -21.90
CA HIS A 312 4.18 3.26 -23.20
C HIS A 312 5.65 3.61 -23.52
N ASP A 313 6.55 2.64 -23.39
CA ASP A 313 8.01 2.81 -23.46
C ASP A 313 8.52 3.46 -24.77
N ARG A 314 7.77 3.31 -25.86
CA ARG A 314 8.03 3.95 -27.16
C ARG A 314 7.66 5.43 -27.21
N ASP A 315 6.67 5.84 -26.42
CA ASP A 315 6.07 7.16 -26.49
C ASP A 315 6.52 8.04 -25.31
N ASN A 316 6.61 7.47 -24.11
CA ASN A 316 7.03 8.20 -22.92
C ASN A 316 8.52 8.58 -23.00
N PRO A 317 8.88 9.84 -22.64
CA PRO A 317 10.24 10.33 -22.77
C PRO A 317 11.17 9.62 -21.79
N VAL A 318 12.34 9.21 -22.31
CA VAL A 318 13.45 8.70 -21.51
C VAL A 318 13.86 9.75 -20.47
N PHE A 319 13.91 9.34 -19.21
CA PHE A 319 14.41 10.18 -18.13
C PHE A 319 15.95 10.11 -18.10
N THR A 320 16.57 10.91 -18.96
CA THR A 320 18.03 10.86 -19.22
C THR A 320 18.90 11.04 -17.99
N ALA A 321 18.42 11.75 -16.97
CA ALA A 321 19.11 11.92 -15.69
C ALA A 321 19.41 10.59 -14.97
N HIS A 322 18.59 9.54 -15.20
CA HIS A 322 18.71 8.25 -14.53
C HIS A 322 19.32 7.13 -15.40
N ILE A 323 19.98 7.48 -16.52
CA ILE A 323 20.73 6.51 -17.32
C ILE A 323 22.00 6.09 -16.57
N GLY A 324 22.30 4.79 -16.55
CA GLY A 324 23.56 4.24 -16.03
C GLY A 324 23.75 4.40 -14.52
N GLN A 325 22.66 4.55 -13.77
CA GLN A 325 22.69 4.80 -12.33
C GLN A 325 22.55 3.54 -11.45
N LEU A 326 22.22 2.39 -12.03
CA LEU A 326 22.19 1.12 -11.31
C LEU A 326 23.53 0.84 -10.63
N GLY A 327 23.48 0.15 -9.50
CA GLY A 327 24.69 -0.37 -8.88
C GLY A 327 25.39 -1.41 -9.77
N ALA A 328 26.65 -1.71 -9.44
CA ALA A 328 27.42 -2.77 -10.11
C ALA A 328 26.70 -4.13 -10.06
N ARG A 329 25.89 -4.34 -9.01
CA ARG A 329 24.91 -5.42 -8.88
C ARG A 329 23.54 -4.86 -8.50
N TYR A 330 22.50 -5.55 -8.94
CA TYR A 330 21.09 -5.19 -8.71
C TYR A 330 20.17 -6.42 -8.86
N ASN A 331 18.91 -6.29 -8.49
CA ASN A 331 17.86 -7.32 -8.67
C ASN A 331 16.95 -7.00 -9.87
N GLN A 332 16.48 -5.77 -9.99
CA GLN A 332 15.71 -5.29 -11.14
C GLN A 332 16.11 -3.86 -11.49
N PRO A 333 15.89 -3.39 -12.73
CA PRO A 333 16.23 -2.03 -13.13
C PRO A 333 15.25 -0.96 -12.62
N ARG A 334 14.04 -1.36 -12.17
CA ARG A 334 12.94 -0.47 -11.77
C ARG A 334 12.24 -1.00 -10.52
N CYS A 335 11.66 -0.11 -9.72
CA CYS A 335 10.89 -0.49 -8.53
C CYS A 335 9.67 -1.37 -8.86
N ILE A 336 8.96 -1.03 -9.94
CA ILE A 336 7.73 -1.71 -10.38
C ILE A 336 7.94 -3.17 -10.80
N GLU A 337 9.16 -3.58 -11.18
CA GLU A 337 9.44 -4.98 -11.58
C GLU A 337 9.36 -5.94 -10.38
N CYS A 338 9.82 -5.51 -9.20
CA CYS A 338 9.61 -6.24 -7.95
C CYS A 338 8.17 -6.09 -7.45
N HIS A 339 7.62 -4.88 -7.55
CA HIS A 339 6.25 -4.55 -7.12
C HIS A 339 5.27 -4.60 -8.31
N THR A 340 5.08 -5.78 -8.92
CA THR A 340 4.28 -5.92 -10.17
C THR A 340 2.91 -5.25 -10.03
N ASN A 341 2.65 -4.20 -10.82
CA ASN A 341 1.43 -3.36 -10.74
C ASN A 341 1.13 -2.83 -9.32
N ASN A 342 2.16 -2.44 -8.57
CA ASN A 342 2.09 -2.10 -7.14
C ASN A 342 1.68 -3.25 -6.21
N GLY A 343 1.55 -4.46 -6.76
CA GLY A 343 1.32 -5.69 -6.04
C GLY A 343 2.63 -6.32 -5.56
N ARG A 344 2.66 -7.64 -5.56
CA ARG A 344 3.77 -8.44 -5.01
C ARG A 344 4.64 -9.04 -6.12
N SER A 345 5.77 -9.62 -5.74
CA SER A 345 6.71 -10.30 -6.64
C SER A 345 6.03 -11.35 -7.52
N LYS A 346 6.73 -11.73 -8.60
CA LYS A 346 6.31 -12.83 -9.50
C LYS A 346 6.19 -14.15 -8.71
N PRO A 347 5.28 -15.05 -9.12
CA PRO A 347 5.08 -16.32 -8.42
C PRO A 347 6.33 -17.20 -8.46
N LEU A 348 6.55 -17.94 -7.37
CA LEU A 348 7.59 -18.96 -7.29
C LEU A 348 7.29 -20.09 -8.29
N ALA A 349 8.32 -20.48 -9.05
CA ALA A 349 8.31 -21.63 -9.94
C ALA A 349 9.62 -22.42 -9.82
N LEU A 350 9.55 -23.73 -10.00
CA LEU A 350 10.71 -24.62 -9.90
C LEU A 350 11.79 -24.20 -10.91
N GLY A 351 13.03 -24.02 -10.45
CA GLY A 351 14.16 -23.58 -11.25
C GLY A 351 14.14 -22.11 -11.68
N ALA A 352 13.06 -21.37 -11.40
CA ALA A 352 12.99 -19.95 -11.76
C ALA A 352 13.91 -19.10 -10.87
N LYS A 353 14.55 -18.10 -11.49
CA LYS A 353 15.31 -17.06 -10.78
C LYS A 353 14.34 -16.19 -9.97
N LEU A 354 14.74 -15.81 -8.76
CA LEU A 354 13.90 -15.08 -7.80
C LEU A 354 14.35 -13.63 -7.64
N ASP A 355 14.70 -12.98 -8.75
CA ASP A 355 15.23 -11.62 -8.81
C ASP A 355 14.16 -10.52 -8.68
N THR A 356 12.90 -10.90 -8.44
CA THR A 356 11.83 -9.97 -8.00
C THR A 356 11.56 -10.06 -6.49
N MET A 357 12.31 -10.91 -5.78
CA MET A 357 12.29 -11.04 -4.32
C MET A 357 13.64 -10.58 -3.75
N SER A 358 13.63 -10.10 -2.50
CA SER A 358 14.87 -9.81 -1.76
C SER A 358 15.28 -11.04 -0.96
N PHE A 359 16.58 -11.36 -0.99
CA PHE A 359 17.18 -12.38 -0.12
C PHE A 359 18.13 -11.66 0.81
N LEU A 360 17.59 -11.16 1.92
CA LEU A 360 18.41 -10.45 2.90
C LEU A 360 19.39 -11.42 3.54
N THR A 361 20.61 -10.96 3.75
CA THR A 361 21.72 -11.80 4.24
C THR A 361 22.47 -11.12 5.37
N ALA A 362 23.07 -11.94 6.23
CA ALA A 362 24.00 -11.49 7.26
C ALA A 362 25.16 -12.48 7.38
N ASN A 363 26.23 -12.02 8.02
CA ASN A 363 27.32 -12.87 8.46
C ASN A 363 26.84 -13.97 9.45
N ALA A 364 27.70 -14.94 9.74
CA ALA A 364 27.35 -16.10 10.56
C ALA A 364 26.90 -15.73 12.00
N ASP A 365 27.44 -14.65 12.58
CA ASP A 365 27.00 -14.16 13.89
C ASP A 365 25.69 -13.36 13.85
N GLY A 366 25.24 -12.94 12.66
CA GLY A 366 24.00 -12.19 12.46
C GLY A 366 24.07 -10.72 12.83
N THR A 367 25.25 -10.18 13.12
CA THR A 367 25.45 -8.79 13.58
C THR A 367 25.86 -7.83 12.47
N GLY A 368 26.23 -8.35 11.30
CA GLY A 368 26.73 -7.56 10.18
C GLY A 368 26.38 -8.11 8.81
N ALA A 369 26.85 -7.43 7.77
CA ALA A 369 26.62 -7.81 6.38
C ALA A 369 27.31 -9.15 6.03
N ASP A 370 26.72 -9.92 5.13
CA ASP A 370 27.37 -11.13 4.60
C ASP A 370 28.64 -10.75 3.81
N PRO A 371 29.77 -11.46 3.98
CA PRO A 371 31.04 -11.11 3.34
C PRO A 371 31.02 -11.28 1.80
N THR A 372 30.10 -12.06 1.25
CA THR A 372 29.94 -12.27 -0.19
C THR A 372 28.86 -11.37 -0.76
N TYR A 373 27.72 -11.25 -0.09
CA TYR A 373 26.52 -10.62 -0.63
C TYR A 373 26.19 -9.24 -0.05
N GLY A 374 26.70 -8.92 1.14
CA GLY A 374 26.27 -7.73 1.87
C GLY A 374 24.96 -7.97 2.61
N HIS A 375 24.07 -6.98 2.65
CA HIS A 375 22.77 -7.09 3.34
C HIS A 375 21.66 -7.73 2.49
N ASN A 376 21.87 -7.90 1.19
CA ASN A 376 20.90 -8.52 0.26
C ASN A 376 21.65 -9.13 -0.94
N ILE A 377 21.21 -10.30 -1.40
CA ILE A 377 21.74 -10.88 -2.64
C ILE A 377 21.19 -10.08 -3.83
N GLN A 378 22.08 -9.35 -4.50
CA GLN A 378 21.81 -8.67 -5.77
C GLN A 378 22.22 -9.58 -6.94
N GLN A 379 21.22 -10.15 -7.60
CA GLN A 379 21.38 -11.35 -8.46
C GLN A 379 21.84 -11.06 -9.89
N HIS A 380 21.83 -9.80 -10.33
CA HIS A 380 22.40 -9.38 -11.62
C HIS A 380 23.69 -8.58 -11.39
N ALA A 381 24.51 -8.50 -12.43
CA ALA A 381 25.71 -7.68 -12.45
C ALA A 381 25.80 -6.94 -13.78
N GLN A 382 26.32 -5.72 -13.76
CA GLN A 382 26.61 -4.98 -14.99
C GLN A 382 27.80 -5.59 -15.74
N ASP A 383 28.81 -6.06 -15.02
CA ASP A 383 29.93 -6.78 -15.61
C ASP A 383 29.52 -8.22 -15.94
N ALA A 384 29.49 -8.55 -17.24
CA ALA A 384 29.17 -9.89 -17.74
C ALA A 384 30.16 -10.98 -17.27
N LYS A 385 31.34 -10.60 -16.76
CA LYS A 385 32.33 -11.52 -16.19
C LYS A 385 32.17 -11.71 -14.67
N ALA A 386 31.28 -10.95 -14.02
CA ALA A 386 31.07 -11.07 -12.59
C ALA A 386 30.46 -12.44 -12.23
N PRO A 387 30.77 -13.00 -11.05
CA PRO A 387 30.17 -14.25 -10.59
C PRO A 387 28.63 -14.20 -10.57
N ALA A 388 27.99 -15.29 -10.97
CA ALA A 388 26.54 -15.43 -10.90
C ALA A 388 26.09 -15.64 -9.44
N PHE A 389 25.13 -14.83 -8.99
CA PHE A 389 24.56 -14.89 -7.64
C PHE A 389 23.07 -15.22 -7.67
N ASP A 390 22.60 -15.90 -8.72
CA ASP A 390 21.20 -16.28 -8.86
C ASP A 390 20.73 -17.10 -7.65
N VAL A 391 19.53 -16.77 -7.19
CA VAL A 391 18.77 -17.58 -6.25
C VAL A 391 17.58 -18.17 -7.00
N SER A 392 17.34 -19.46 -6.83
CA SER A 392 16.26 -20.18 -7.50
C SER A 392 15.55 -21.14 -6.56
N VAL A 393 14.33 -21.55 -6.92
CA VAL A 393 13.64 -22.63 -6.21
C VAL A 393 14.19 -23.98 -6.68
N ALA A 394 14.87 -24.69 -5.80
CA ALA A 394 15.43 -26.02 -6.07
C ALA A 394 14.36 -27.11 -5.98
N SER A 395 13.48 -27.01 -4.98
CA SER A 395 12.37 -27.94 -4.74
C SER A 395 11.37 -27.32 -3.77
N PHE A 396 10.28 -28.03 -3.48
CA PHE A 396 9.32 -27.67 -2.44
C PHE A 396 9.19 -28.81 -1.44
N ASP A 397 9.42 -28.52 -0.17
CA ASP A 397 9.04 -29.42 0.91
C ASP A 397 7.52 -29.35 1.08
N THR A 398 6.88 -30.50 0.98
CA THR A 398 5.41 -30.59 0.94
C THR A 398 4.90 -31.35 2.15
N THR A 399 3.92 -30.76 2.84
CA THR A 399 3.22 -31.38 3.96
C THR A 399 1.71 -31.35 3.69
N VAL A 400 1.04 -32.49 3.86
CA VAL A 400 -0.42 -32.57 3.75
C VAL A 400 -1.04 -32.47 5.13
N ARG A 401 -1.90 -31.48 5.33
CA ARG A 401 -2.70 -31.31 6.55
C ARG A 401 -4.12 -31.78 6.30
N THR A 402 -4.63 -32.68 7.13
CA THR A 402 -6.03 -33.13 7.08
C THR A 402 -6.83 -32.38 8.14
N LEU A 403 -7.85 -31.65 7.71
CA LEU A 403 -8.75 -30.91 8.58
C LEU A 403 -9.76 -31.86 9.27
N PRO A 404 -10.41 -31.46 10.38
CA PRO A 404 -11.36 -32.29 11.11
C PRO A 404 -12.54 -32.82 10.28
N ASP A 405 -12.94 -32.13 9.21
CA ASP A 405 -13.98 -32.56 8.28
C ASP A 405 -13.46 -33.45 7.12
N GLY A 406 -12.17 -33.79 7.14
CA GLY A 406 -11.51 -34.65 6.16
C GLY A 406 -10.93 -33.91 4.95
N GLU A 407 -11.12 -32.59 4.81
CA GLU A 407 -10.47 -31.80 3.75
C GLU A 407 -8.93 -31.90 3.89
N LYS A 408 -8.24 -32.18 2.79
CA LYS A 408 -6.78 -32.23 2.74
C LYS A 408 -6.25 -30.98 2.08
N VAL A 409 -5.41 -30.24 2.79
CA VAL A 409 -4.73 -29.04 2.29
C VAL A 409 -3.24 -29.31 2.21
N GLU A 410 -2.66 -29.08 1.05
CA GLU A 410 -1.23 -29.21 0.81
C GLU A 410 -0.52 -27.89 1.17
N LEU A 411 0.46 -27.96 2.05
CA LEU A 411 1.32 -26.85 2.44
C LEU A 411 2.70 -27.05 1.82
N VAL A 412 3.20 -26.03 1.13
CA VAL A 412 4.53 -26.06 0.49
C VAL A 412 5.48 -25.06 1.15
N LYS A 413 6.76 -25.43 1.27
CA LYS A 413 7.85 -24.56 1.69
C LYS A 413 8.96 -24.61 0.63
N PRO A 414 9.36 -23.47 0.04
CA PRO A 414 10.40 -23.46 -0.98
C PRO A 414 11.77 -23.80 -0.37
N VAL A 415 12.52 -24.64 -1.08
CA VAL A 415 13.94 -24.89 -0.83
C VAL A 415 14.73 -24.12 -1.87
N PHE A 416 15.57 -23.19 -1.42
CA PHE A 416 16.33 -22.32 -2.32
C PHE A 416 17.70 -22.91 -2.68
N ALA A 417 18.12 -22.73 -3.93
CA ALA A 417 19.48 -22.97 -4.38
C ALA A 417 20.18 -21.66 -4.70
N PHE A 418 21.45 -21.57 -4.30
CA PHE A 418 22.32 -20.41 -4.51
C PHE A 418 23.42 -20.79 -5.51
N LYS A 419 23.65 -19.95 -6.54
CA LYS A 419 24.77 -20.16 -7.48
C LYS A 419 26.13 -19.83 -6.85
N GLY A 420 26.19 -18.84 -5.96
CA GLY A 420 27.36 -18.57 -5.12
C GLY A 420 27.34 -19.38 -3.82
N PRO A 421 28.26 -19.09 -2.87
CA PRO A 421 28.23 -19.68 -1.53
C PRO A 421 26.85 -19.51 -0.87
N ALA A 422 26.32 -20.55 -0.24
CA ALA A 422 25.08 -20.40 0.53
C ALA A 422 25.32 -19.44 1.71
N PRO A 423 24.50 -18.39 1.90
CA PRO A 423 24.65 -17.49 3.04
C PRO A 423 24.48 -18.25 4.36
N ALA A 424 25.28 -17.89 5.37
CA ALA A 424 25.14 -18.47 6.70
C ALA A 424 23.78 -18.14 7.34
N ARG A 425 23.26 -16.94 7.05
CA ARG A 425 21.94 -16.46 7.44
C ARG A 425 21.27 -15.74 6.29
N TYR A 426 20.01 -16.06 6.04
CA TYR A 426 19.19 -15.38 5.07
C TYR A 426 17.71 -15.32 5.43
N SER A 427 17.01 -14.39 4.77
CA SER A 427 15.56 -14.19 4.83
C SER A 427 15.04 -13.94 3.42
N ALA A 428 14.20 -14.84 2.91
CA ALA A 428 13.54 -14.67 1.61
C ALA A 428 12.32 -13.75 1.78
N ARG A 429 12.24 -12.69 0.97
CA ARG A 429 11.21 -11.65 1.08
C ARG A 429 10.58 -11.35 -0.24
N GLN A 430 9.32 -11.71 -0.34
CA GLN A 430 8.44 -11.23 -1.39
C GLN A 430 8.28 -9.71 -1.25
N ALA A 431 8.30 -9.00 -2.37
CA ALA A 431 7.88 -7.61 -2.41
C ALA A 431 6.42 -7.53 -1.90
N ALA A 432 6.17 -6.65 -0.94
CA ALA A 432 4.82 -6.37 -0.47
C ALA A 432 4.09 -5.47 -1.49
N GLN A 433 2.76 -5.52 -1.49
CA GLN A 433 1.98 -4.49 -2.17
C GLN A 433 2.21 -3.13 -1.49
N VAL A 434 2.19 -2.04 -2.27
CA VAL A 434 2.57 -0.70 -1.79
C VAL A 434 1.39 0.26 -1.55
N ILE A 435 0.17 -0.27 -1.57
CA ILE A 435 -1.05 0.52 -1.32
C ILE A 435 -1.19 0.94 0.16
N GLY A 436 -1.67 2.16 0.39
CA GLY A 436 -2.01 2.67 1.72
C GLY A 436 -0.82 2.91 2.64
N MET A 437 0.42 2.91 2.14
CA MET A 437 1.61 3.11 2.97
C MET A 437 1.57 4.45 3.72
N GLY A 438 1.10 5.53 3.08
CA GLY A 438 0.96 6.84 3.73
C GLY A 438 -0.03 6.85 4.89
N LEU A 439 -1.14 6.10 4.77
CA LEU A 439 -2.11 5.97 5.86
C LEU A 439 -1.50 5.26 7.07
N LEU A 440 -0.66 4.23 6.84
CA LEU A 440 0.07 3.54 7.90
C LEU A 440 1.16 4.41 8.53
N GLU A 441 1.85 5.24 7.72
CA GLU A 441 2.82 6.23 8.21
C GLU A 441 2.14 7.28 9.10
N ALA A 442 0.91 7.67 8.76
CA ALA A 442 0.11 8.64 9.49
C ALA A 442 -0.52 8.08 10.79
N VAL A 443 -0.40 6.78 11.08
CA VAL A 443 -0.85 6.22 12.38
C VAL A 443 0.09 6.72 13.50
N PRO A 444 -0.44 7.36 14.55
CA PRO A 444 0.37 7.80 15.68
C PRO A 444 1.06 6.62 16.35
N GLU A 445 2.32 6.79 16.76
CA GLU A 445 3.08 5.74 17.45
C GLU A 445 2.33 5.24 18.70
N THR A 446 1.66 6.15 19.41
CA THR A 446 0.86 5.82 20.59
C THR A 446 -0.29 4.86 20.29
N THR A 447 -0.86 4.89 19.07
CA THR A 447 -1.92 3.98 18.64
C THR A 447 -1.39 2.56 18.39
N ILE A 448 -0.17 2.44 17.85
CA ILE A 448 0.51 1.16 17.68
C ILE A 448 0.93 0.59 19.05
N LEU A 449 1.57 1.43 19.88
CA LEU A 449 2.07 1.02 21.19
C LEU A 449 0.96 0.65 22.19
N ALA A 450 -0.23 1.23 22.06
CA ALA A 450 -1.39 0.87 22.87
C ALA A 450 -1.89 -0.56 22.62
N GLN A 451 -1.53 -1.17 21.48
CA GLN A 451 -1.87 -2.56 21.14
C GLN A 451 -0.77 -3.55 21.55
N ALA A 452 0.41 -3.07 21.97
CA ALA A 452 1.52 -3.94 22.33
C ALA A 452 1.26 -4.61 23.69
N ASP A 453 1.44 -5.93 23.74
CA ASP A 453 1.32 -6.74 24.96
C ASP A 453 2.53 -7.69 25.10
N PRO A 454 3.75 -7.18 25.29
CA PRO A 454 4.97 -8.01 25.32
C PRO A 454 4.98 -9.08 26.42
N ASN A 455 4.12 -8.95 27.43
CA ASN A 455 4.06 -9.82 28.60
C ASN A 455 2.83 -10.73 28.63
N ASP A 456 1.97 -10.70 27.59
CA ASP A 456 0.69 -11.44 27.58
C ASP A 456 -0.13 -11.16 28.85
N ALA A 457 -0.30 -9.88 29.17
CA ALA A 457 -0.92 -9.43 30.40
C ALA A 457 -2.41 -9.81 30.47
N ASN A 458 -3.05 -10.03 29.33
CA ASN A 458 -4.44 -10.49 29.24
C ASN A 458 -4.57 -12.03 29.24
N GLY A 459 -3.46 -12.77 29.19
CA GLY A 459 -3.41 -14.24 29.24
C GLY A 459 -4.04 -14.92 28.02
N ASP A 460 -4.02 -14.27 26.87
CA ASP A 460 -4.61 -14.77 25.64
C ASP A 460 -3.61 -15.43 24.67
N GLY A 461 -2.33 -15.42 25.03
CA GLY A 461 -1.25 -16.06 24.29
C GLY A 461 -0.63 -15.19 23.19
N ILE A 462 -1.14 -13.98 22.96
CA ILE A 462 -0.64 -13.03 21.96
C ILE A 462 0.30 -12.01 22.61
N LYS A 463 1.49 -11.84 22.05
CA LYS A 463 2.59 -11.04 22.63
C LYS A 463 3.10 -9.98 21.67
N GLY A 464 2.19 -9.27 21.00
CA GLY A 464 2.56 -8.27 20.00
C GLY A 464 3.59 -7.26 20.54
N VAL A 465 4.72 -7.12 19.86
CA VAL A 465 5.80 -6.18 20.23
C VAL A 465 6.11 -5.20 19.12
N ALA A 466 6.32 -3.93 19.49
CA ALA A 466 6.76 -2.92 18.54
C ALA A 466 8.26 -3.05 18.26
N ASN A 467 8.67 -2.92 16.99
CA ASN A 467 10.08 -2.77 16.65
C ASN A 467 10.50 -1.30 16.82
N LEU A 468 11.76 -1.07 17.22
CA LEU A 468 12.37 0.26 17.27
C LEU A 468 13.49 0.34 16.24
N VAL A 469 13.45 1.39 15.44
CA VAL A 469 14.31 1.56 14.27
C VAL A 469 15.08 2.87 14.38
N VAL A 470 16.39 2.82 14.17
CA VAL A 470 17.21 4.02 14.08
C VAL A 470 17.15 4.55 12.64
N ASP A 471 16.79 5.82 12.49
CA ASP A 471 16.91 6.54 11.23
C ASP A 471 18.40 6.77 10.92
N PRO A 472 18.92 6.23 9.81
CA PRO A 472 20.36 6.26 9.54
C PRO A 472 20.90 7.65 9.20
N GLN A 473 20.04 8.62 8.87
CA GLN A 473 20.45 9.97 8.52
C GLN A 473 20.44 10.90 9.75
N THR A 474 19.43 10.78 10.60
CA THR A 474 19.26 11.65 11.78
C THR A 474 19.77 11.04 13.08
N GLY A 475 19.97 9.72 13.13
CA GLY A 475 20.32 8.96 14.33
C GLY A 475 19.16 8.81 15.34
N LYS A 476 17.97 9.34 15.02
CA LYS A 476 16.79 9.29 15.88
C LYS A 476 16.16 7.91 15.85
N THR A 477 15.56 7.50 16.96
CA THR A 477 14.84 6.22 17.04
C THR A 477 13.35 6.44 16.80
N HIS A 478 12.73 5.64 15.93
CA HIS A 478 11.31 5.68 15.63
C HIS A 478 10.66 4.30 15.84
N VAL A 479 9.34 4.26 15.99
CA VAL A 479 8.58 3.00 15.93
C VAL A 479 8.59 2.46 14.50
N GLY A 480 8.92 1.19 14.35
CA GLY A 480 8.96 0.49 13.08
C GLY A 480 7.57 0.24 12.48
N ARG A 481 7.44 0.37 11.16
CA ARG A 481 6.17 0.24 10.42
C ARG A 481 6.29 -0.56 9.13
N PHE A 482 7.40 -0.39 8.40
CA PHE A 482 7.54 -0.93 7.05
C PHE A 482 8.53 -2.10 6.96
N GLY A 483 8.37 -2.88 5.89
CA GLY A 483 9.03 -4.19 5.74
C GLY A 483 8.33 -5.31 6.51
N TRP A 484 8.79 -6.54 6.29
CA TRP A 484 8.23 -7.75 6.90
C TRP A 484 8.49 -7.86 8.41
N LYS A 485 9.52 -7.19 8.92
CA LYS A 485 9.87 -7.15 10.35
C LYS A 485 9.77 -5.75 10.95
N ALA A 486 8.96 -4.86 10.35
CA ALA A 486 8.82 -3.47 10.78
C ALA A 486 10.19 -2.76 10.93
N SER A 487 11.17 -3.05 10.05
CA SER A 487 12.56 -2.59 10.21
C SER A 487 12.82 -1.18 9.69
N LYS A 488 11.76 -0.45 9.29
CA LYS A 488 11.80 0.93 8.80
C LYS A 488 10.73 1.77 9.46
N GLY A 489 11.08 2.97 9.92
CA GLY A 489 10.16 3.89 10.59
C GLY A 489 9.32 4.74 9.63
N SER A 490 9.84 5.05 8.44
CA SER A 490 9.21 5.92 7.44
C SER A 490 9.22 5.33 6.03
N ILE A 491 8.34 5.83 5.17
CA ILE A 491 8.31 5.52 3.73
C ILE A 491 9.60 5.99 3.08
N ARG A 492 10.09 7.17 3.44
CA ARG A 492 11.38 7.69 2.94
C ARG A 492 12.52 6.71 3.23
N GLN A 493 12.58 6.17 4.46
CA GLN A 493 13.55 5.14 4.82
C GLN A 493 13.35 3.85 4.02
N GLN A 494 12.10 3.42 3.83
CA GLN A 494 11.77 2.22 3.04
C GLN A 494 12.21 2.36 1.57
N VAL A 495 12.00 3.51 0.94
CA VAL A 495 12.44 3.78 -0.44
C VAL A 495 13.97 3.77 -0.52
N ALA A 496 14.63 4.52 0.37
CA ALA A 496 16.09 4.63 0.36
C ALA A 496 16.77 3.27 0.62
N ASP A 497 16.21 2.43 1.50
CA ASP A 497 16.70 1.07 1.79
C ASP A 497 16.56 0.17 0.56
N ALA A 498 15.42 0.23 -0.14
CA ALA A 498 15.19 -0.54 -1.36
C ALA A 498 16.11 -0.11 -2.52
N LEU A 499 16.33 1.21 -2.71
CA LEU A 499 17.25 1.72 -3.73
C LEU A 499 18.65 1.12 -3.57
N ILE A 500 19.20 1.14 -2.35
CA ILE A 500 20.55 0.64 -2.12
C ILE A 500 20.61 -0.90 -2.08
N LYS A 501 19.66 -1.57 -1.43
CA LYS A 501 19.71 -3.03 -1.23
C LYS A 501 19.25 -3.82 -2.45
N ASP A 502 18.28 -3.32 -3.21
CA ASP A 502 17.73 -4.04 -4.36
C ASP A 502 18.31 -3.54 -5.69
N LEU A 503 18.51 -2.23 -5.86
CA LEU A 503 18.97 -1.65 -7.14
C LEU A 503 20.46 -1.22 -7.12
N GLY A 504 21.07 -1.13 -5.94
CA GLY A 504 22.42 -0.59 -5.77
C GLY A 504 22.53 0.91 -6.09
N VAL A 505 21.40 1.62 -6.09
CA VAL A 505 21.28 3.05 -6.37
C VAL A 505 21.48 3.84 -5.08
N THR A 506 22.38 4.83 -5.06
CA THR A 506 22.64 5.65 -3.88
C THR A 506 21.64 6.78 -3.74
N SER A 507 21.37 7.18 -2.50
CA SER A 507 20.43 8.26 -2.13
C SER A 507 21.00 9.07 -0.97
N PRO A 508 20.48 10.26 -0.63
CA PRO A 508 21.03 11.05 0.48
C PRO A 508 21.04 10.32 1.83
N MET A 509 20.16 9.33 2.02
CA MET A 509 20.11 8.50 3.22
C MET A 509 21.14 7.35 3.23
N PHE A 510 21.52 6.88 2.04
CA PHE A 510 22.55 5.85 1.80
C PHE A 510 23.47 6.33 0.67
N PRO A 511 24.38 7.28 0.97
CA PRO A 511 25.12 8.01 -0.06
C PRO A 511 26.25 7.20 -0.71
N ASP A 512 26.64 6.09 -0.08
CA ASP A 512 27.73 5.22 -0.55
C ASP A 512 27.25 3.79 -0.85
N ALA A 513 27.73 3.23 -1.97
CA ALA A 513 27.41 1.86 -2.38
C ALA A 513 27.87 0.81 -1.35
N GLY A 514 28.89 1.13 -0.55
CA GLY A 514 29.38 0.33 0.56
C GLY A 514 28.37 0.17 1.70
N CYS A 515 27.29 0.96 1.75
CA CYS A 515 26.20 0.71 2.70
C CYS A 515 25.57 -0.66 2.49
N GLN A 516 25.43 -1.11 1.25
CA GLN A 516 24.95 -2.47 0.97
C GLN A 516 25.91 -3.55 1.49
N ARG A 517 27.18 -3.19 1.71
CA ARG A 517 28.25 -4.07 2.19
C ARG A 517 28.54 -3.91 3.68
N GLY A 518 27.80 -3.06 4.39
CA GLY A 518 28.02 -2.79 5.82
C GLY A 518 29.29 -1.98 6.11
N ALA A 519 29.73 -1.11 5.19
CA ALA A 519 30.89 -0.26 5.44
C ALA A 519 30.62 0.76 6.58
N ALA A 520 31.53 0.85 7.54
CA ALA A 520 31.30 1.59 8.79
C ALA A 520 30.96 3.09 8.62
N ASN A 521 31.51 3.75 7.60
CA ASN A 521 31.32 5.18 7.34
C ASN A 521 30.45 5.47 6.11
N CYS A 522 29.66 4.49 5.67
CA CYS A 522 28.92 4.60 4.40
C CYS A 522 27.84 5.71 4.42
N HIS A 523 27.42 6.16 5.61
CA HIS A 523 26.45 7.25 5.80
C HIS A 523 27.09 8.64 5.89
N SER A 524 28.42 8.72 6.00
CA SER A 524 29.14 9.99 6.21
C SER A 524 29.69 10.61 4.93
N VAL A 525 29.40 10.00 3.78
CA VAL A 525 29.89 10.44 2.48
C VAL A 525 29.01 11.58 1.94
N THR A 526 29.64 12.64 1.43
CA THR A 526 28.96 13.85 0.92
C THR A 526 29.01 13.98 -0.60
N THR A 527 29.40 12.92 -1.32
CA THR A 527 29.39 12.92 -2.79
C THR A 527 27.97 12.96 -3.32
N PRO A 528 27.75 13.52 -4.52
CA PRO A 528 26.46 13.43 -5.20
C PRO A 528 25.99 11.98 -5.31
N THR A 529 24.71 11.77 -5.01
CA THR A 529 24.06 10.46 -5.05
C THR A 529 23.33 10.25 -6.38
N SER A 530 23.05 9.00 -6.75
CA SER A 530 22.34 8.67 -7.99
C SER A 530 20.95 9.31 -8.02
N VAL A 531 20.21 9.24 -6.92
CA VAL A 531 18.99 10.04 -6.73
C VAL A 531 19.27 11.21 -5.80
N SER A 532 18.74 12.38 -6.14
CA SER A 532 18.74 13.58 -5.31
C SER A 532 17.72 13.49 -4.17
N GLU A 533 17.77 14.43 -3.21
CA GLU A 533 16.74 14.53 -2.16
C GLU A 533 15.35 14.72 -2.76
N PHE A 534 15.24 15.59 -3.76
CA PHE A 534 13.98 15.88 -4.42
C PHE A 534 13.39 14.65 -5.14
N GLU A 535 14.23 13.81 -5.72
CA GLU A 535 13.79 12.55 -6.35
C GLU A 535 13.38 11.50 -5.32
N LEU A 536 14.11 11.40 -4.20
CA LEU A 536 13.72 10.55 -3.07
C LEU A 536 12.39 10.99 -2.46
N GLU A 537 12.16 12.29 -2.29
CA GLU A 537 10.89 12.86 -1.86
C GLU A 537 9.76 12.54 -2.86
N ARG A 538 9.99 12.70 -4.16
CA ARG A 538 8.99 12.36 -5.19
C ARG A 538 8.53 10.90 -5.08
N MET A 539 9.47 9.95 -4.98
CA MET A 539 9.12 8.54 -4.78
C MET A 539 8.35 8.32 -3.47
N THR A 540 8.75 9.03 -2.40
CA THR A 540 8.04 9.00 -1.11
C THR A 540 6.60 9.50 -1.27
N HIS A 541 6.38 10.65 -1.91
CA HIS A 541 5.06 11.23 -2.15
C HIS A 541 4.14 10.30 -2.94
N TYR A 542 4.68 9.63 -3.96
CA TYR A 542 3.93 8.62 -4.71
C TYR A 542 3.41 7.53 -3.76
N LEU A 543 4.30 6.89 -3.00
CA LEU A 543 3.91 5.83 -2.07
C LEU A 543 3.00 6.32 -0.93
N SER A 544 3.14 7.57 -0.47
CA SER A 544 2.25 8.16 0.53
C SER A 544 0.82 8.33 0.01
N LEU A 545 0.64 8.65 -1.27
CA LEU A 545 -0.64 9.06 -1.86
C LEU A 545 -1.30 7.98 -2.73
N ILE A 546 -0.75 6.76 -2.79
CA ILE A 546 -1.44 5.60 -3.37
C ILE A 546 -2.62 5.23 -2.48
N ALA A 547 -3.80 5.16 -3.10
CA ALA A 547 -5.04 4.83 -2.44
C ALA A 547 -5.13 3.37 -1.99
N VAL A 548 -6.13 3.10 -1.15
CA VAL A 548 -6.56 1.74 -0.79
C VAL A 548 -7.88 1.44 -1.50
N PRO A 549 -8.08 0.28 -2.14
CA PRO A 549 -9.39 -0.10 -2.67
C PRO A 549 -10.43 -0.12 -1.55
N ALA A 550 -11.64 0.39 -1.77
CA ALA A 550 -12.74 0.15 -0.85
C ALA A 550 -13.07 -1.36 -0.77
N GLN A 551 -13.62 -1.79 0.37
CA GLN A 551 -14.08 -3.16 0.56
C GLN A 551 -15.24 -3.45 -0.39
N ARG A 552 -15.10 -4.50 -1.20
CA ARG A 552 -16.10 -4.99 -2.17
C ARG A 552 -17.16 -5.85 -1.48
N LYS A 553 -17.95 -5.24 -0.57
CA LYS A 553 -19.00 -5.93 0.20
C LYS A 553 -20.42 -5.58 -0.21
N LEU A 554 -20.60 -4.57 -1.06
CA LEU A 554 -21.91 -4.12 -1.52
C LEU A 554 -22.20 -4.65 -2.92
N ARG A 555 -23.48 -4.93 -3.19
CA ARG A 555 -23.92 -5.24 -4.56
C ARG A 555 -24.15 -3.94 -5.33
N SER A 556 -23.51 -3.84 -6.48
CA SER A 556 -23.72 -2.73 -7.40
C SER A 556 -24.99 -2.95 -8.22
N GLY A 557 -25.73 -1.87 -8.49
CA GLY A 557 -27.00 -1.88 -9.20
C GLY A 557 -26.87 -1.90 -10.71
N PHE A 558 -26.29 -2.97 -11.26
CA PHE A 558 -26.24 -3.20 -12.70
C PHE A 558 -27.67 -3.32 -13.27
N PRO A 559 -27.95 -2.81 -14.48
CA PRO A 559 -29.22 -3.03 -15.16
C PRO A 559 -29.48 -4.51 -15.45
N ASP A 560 -30.74 -4.90 -15.60
CA ASP A 560 -31.10 -6.26 -16.01
C ASP A 560 -30.46 -6.64 -17.36
N GLY A 561 -29.98 -7.89 -17.45
CA GLY A 561 -29.32 -8.42 -18.65
C GLY A 561 -27.88 -7.94 -18.86
N VAL A 562 -27.36 -7.09 -17.98
CA VAL A 562 -25.95 -6.65 -18.02
C VAL A 562 -25.07 -7.65 -17.27
N ARG A 563 -23.90 -7.94 -17.85
CA ARG A 563 -22.88 -8.75 -17.17
C ARG A 563 -22.33 -7.98 -15.96
N VAL A 564 -22.31 -8.65 -14.81
CA VAL A 564 -21.61 -8.17 -13.61
C VAL A 564 -20.12 -8.52 -13.73
N SER A 565 -19.23 -7.54 -13.54
CA SER A 565 -17.78 -7.81 -13.50
C SER A 565 -17.46 -8.72 -12.31
N PRO A 566 -16.52 -9.68 -12.43
CA PRO A 566 -16.14 -10.58 -11.33
C PRO A 566 -15.70 -9.88 -10.03
N GLU A 567 -15.29 -8.61 -10.09
CA GLU A 567 -14.95 -7.83 -8.89
C GLU A 567 -16.18 -7.35 -8.11
N HIS A 568 -17.36 -7.30 -8.74
CA HIS A 568 -18.64 -6.87 -8.14
C HIS A 568 -19.62 -8.02 -7.89
N ASP A 569 -19.32 -9.22 -8.38
CA ASP A 569 -20.14 -10.41 -8.13
C ASP A 569 -19.87 -10.95 -6.72
N VAL A 570 -20.53 -10.33 -5.74
CA VAL A 570 -20.31 -10.58 -4.32
C VAL A 570 -21.58 -11.05 -3.61
N ASN A 571 -21.39 -11.77 -2.51
CA ASN A 571 -22.46 -12.19 -1.61
C ASN A 571 -22.31 -11.47 -0.25
N PRO A 572 -23.04 -10.35 -0.03
CA PRO A 572 -22.93 -9.57 1.20
C PRO A 572 -23.21 -10.38 2.47
N ALA A 573 -24.15 -11.33 2.43
CA ALA A 573 -24.49 -12.15 3.60
C ALA A 573 -23.35 -13.12 3.96
N GLN A 574 -22.69 -13.70 2.96
CA GLN A 574 -21.54 -14.56 3.17
C GLN A 574 -20.32 -13.78 3.68
N ILE A 575 -20.10 -12.56 3.15
CA ILE A 575 -19.03 -11.66 3.58
C ILE A 575 -19.24 -11.24 5.04
N ALA A 576 -20.46 -10.85 5.42
CA ALA A 576 -20.79 -10.49 6.80
C ALA A 576 -20.54 -11.67 7.76
N ARG A 577 -21.05 -12.86 7.41
CA ARG A 577 -20.77 -14.10 8.18
C ARG A 577 -19.28 -14.38 8.30
N GLY A 578 -18.52 -14.18 7.22
CA GLY A 578 -17.06 -14.34 7.22
C GLY A 578 -16.34 -13.39 8.17
N SER A 579 -16.77 -12.12 8.22
CA SER A 579 -16.25 -11.12 9.15
C SER A 579 -16.50 -11.52 10.61
N ASP A 580 -17.72 -11.97 10.93
CA ASP A 580 -18.08 -12.43 12.28
C ASP A 580 -17.23 -13.65 12.70
N LEU A 581 -17.09 -14.62 11.79
CA LEU A 581 -16.27 -15.81 12.02
C LEU A 581 -14.79 -15.48 12.17
N PHE A 582 -14.26 -14.54 11.38
CA PHE A 582 -12.87 -14.06 11.49
C PHE A 582 -12.59 -13.49 12.89
N ALA A 583 -13.54 -12.74 13.46
CA ALA A 583 -13.46 -12.28 14.84
C ALA A 583 -13.62 -13.44 15.85
N GLN A 584 -14.57 -14.35 15.63
CA GLN A 584 -14.86 -15.48 16.52
C GLN A 584 -13.67 -16.44 16.66
N VAL A 585 -12.95 -16.70 15.57
CA VAL A 585 -11.72 -17.52 15.62
C VAL A 585 -10.49 -16.72 16.06
N ARG A 586 -10.68 -15.48 16.52
CA ARG A 586 -9.66 -14.60 17.09
C ARG A 586 -8.56 -14.15 16.13
N CYS A 587 -8.82 -14.09 14.82
CA CYS A 587 -7.85 -13.50 13.89
C CYS A 587 -7.61 -12.00 14.17
N VAL A 588 -8.65 -11.31 14.67
CA VAL A 588 -8.62 -9.89 15.03
C VAL A 588 -7.70 -9.54 16.21
N ALA A 589 -7.14 -10.54 16.90
CA ALA A 589 -6.20 -10.31 18.00
C ALA A 589 -4.86 -9.73 17.52
N CYS A 590 -4.46 -10.04 16.29
CA CYS A 590 -3.30 -9.40 15.62
C CYS A 590 -3.77 -8.57 14.41
N HIS A 591 -4.73 -9.10 13.63
CA HIS A 591 -5.33 -8.39 12.50
C HIS A 591 -6.41 -7.39 12.97
N THR A 592 -6.01 -6.43 13.81
CA THR A 592 -6.90 -5.41 14.37
C THR A 592 -7.65 -4.67 13.26
N PRO A 593 -9.00 -4.71 13.25
CA PRO A 593 -9.77 -4.21 12.11
C PRO A 593 -9.55 -2.74 11.81
N THR A 594 -9.55 -1.89 12.85
CA THR A 594 -9.67 -0.43 12.69
C THR A 594 -8.55 0.31 13.41
N MET A 595 -8.04 1.35 12.77
CA MET A 595 -7.11 2.32 13.36
C MET A 595 -7.53 3.74 12.98
N LYS A 596 -7.02 4.72 13.72
CA LYS A 596 -7.18 6.14 13.40
C LYS A 596 -5.82 6.75 13.08
N THR A 597 -5.73 7.48 11.96
CA THR A 597 -4.54 8.28 11.64
C THR A 597 -4.53 9.58 12.45
N GLY A 598 -3.35 10.12 12.71
CA GLY A 598 -3.18 11.35 13.48
C GLY A 598 -3.40 12.61 12.65
N ASN A 599 -3.15 13.76 13.27
CA ASN A 599 -3.30 15.08 12.65
C ASN A 599 -1.96 15.76 12.33
N THR A 600 -0.84 15.04 12.25
CA THR A 600 0.51 15.63 12.08
C THR A 600 1.18 15.31 10.75
N HIS A 601 0.66 14.37 9.96
CA HIS A 601 1.26 13.96 8.69
C HIS A 601 1.32 15.14 7.67
N PRO A 602 2.39 15.36 6.87
CA PRO A 602 2.46 16.50 5.93
C PRO A 602 1.30 16.60 4.92
N PHE A 603 0.79 15.47 4.45
CA PHE A 603 -0.39 15.39 3.59
C PHE A 603 -1.71 15.43 4.38
N ALA A 604 -2.59 16.38 4.06
CA ALA A 604 -3.91 16.49 4.68
C ALA A 604 -4.84 15.31 4.33
N GLU A 605 -4.63 14.69 3.17
CA GLU A 605 -5.33 13.49 2.69
C GLU A 605 -5.29 12.34 3.69
N LEU A 606 -4.19 12.27 4.45
CA LEU A 606 -3.85 11.18 5.34
C LEU A 606 -4.15 11.50 6.81
N ARG A 607 -4.55 12.73 7.14
CA ARG A 607 -4.86 13.15 8.52
C ARG A 607 -6.27 12.74 8.93
N GLU A 608 -6.42 12.36 10.19
CA GLU A 608 -7.72 12.11 10.85
C GLU A 608 -8.64 11.11 10.11
N GLN A 609 -8.05 10.12 9.44
CA GLN A 609 -8.78 9.05 8.75
C GLN A 609 -9.10 7.93 9.73
N THR A 610 -10.32 7.42 9.68
CA THR A 610 -10.63 6.09 10.22
C THR A 610 -10.36 5.09 9.11
N ILE A 611 -9.41 4.19 9.36
CA ILE A 611 -8.92 3.22 8.37
C ILE A 611 -9.15 1.80 8.86
N HIS A 612 -9.25 0.85 7.93
CA HIS A 612 -9.47 -0.57 8.21
C HIS A 612 -8.37 -1.47 7.62
N PRO A 613 -7.13 -1.39 8.13
CA PRO A 613 -6.00 -2.16 7.59
C PRO A 613 -6.04 -3.64 7.97
N TYR A 614 -6.78 -4.03 9.02
CA TYR A 614 -6.72 -5.39 9.60
C TYR A 614 -5.29 -5.77 9.98
N SER A 615 -4.66 -4.94 10.81
CA SER A 615 -3.27 -5.10 11.24
C SER A 615 -3.03 -4.20 12.45
N ASP A 616 -2.30 -4.69 13.44
CA ASP A 616 -1.78 -3.90 14.57
C ASP A 616 -0.40 -3.27 14.31
N LEU A 617 0.27 -3.67 13.21
CA LEU A 617 1.65 -3.28 12.84
C LEU A 617 2.73 -3.77 13.82
N LEU A 618 2.39 -4.69 14.72
CA LEU A 618 3.29 -5.27 15.70
C LEU A 618 3.94 -6.55 15.16
N LEU A 619 5.03 -6.95 15.81
CA LEU A 619 5.72 -8.22 15.58
C LEU A 619 5.11 -9.31 16.45
N HIS A 620 4.82 -10.46 15.83
CA HIS A 620 4.31 -11.66 16.49
C HIS A 620 5.17 -12.87 16.18
N ASP A 621 5.36 -13.75 17.16
CA ASP A 621 5.97 -15.05 16.92
C ASP A 621 5.04 -15.94 16.11
N MET A 622 5.40 -16.19 14.85
CA MET A 622 4.64 -17.07 13.97
C MET A 622 5.13 -18.52 14.02
N GLY A 623 6.02 -18.83 14.96
CA GLY A 623 6.53 -20.16 15.24
C GLY A 623 7.58 -20.68 14.24
N PRO A 624 8.14 -21.87 14.50
CA PRO A 624 9.26 -22.43 13.74
C PRO A 624 8.93 -22.71 12.27
N GLY A 625 7.66 -22.95 11.94
CA GLY A 625 7.21 -23.17 10.56
C GLY A 625 7.46 -21.96 9.67
N LEU A 626 7.37 -20.74 10.23
CA LEU A 626 7.59 -19.47 9.53
C LEU A 626 8.88 -18.76 9.96
N ALA A 627 9.74 -19.42 10.74
CA ALA A 627 11.06 -18.88 11.07
C ALA A 627 11.97 -18.81 9.85
N ASP A 628 12.65 -17.68 9.67
CA ASP A 628 13.84 -17.58 8.84
C ASP A 628 15.11 -17.81 9.68
N THR A 629 16.27 -17.33 9.24
CA THR A 629 17.54 -17.43 10.01
C THR A 629 18.12 -16.06 10.38
N LEU A 630 17.38 -14.98 10.09
CA LEU A 630 17.86 -13.60 10.15
C LEU A 630 17.09 -12.80 11.21
N ALA A 631 17.80 -12.28 12.20
CA ALA A 631 17.26 -11.26 13.09
C ALA A 631 17.42 -9.86 12.46
N GLU A 632 16.49 -8.94 12.75
CA GLU A 632 16.57 -7.54 12.32
C GLU A 632 16.18 -6.61 13.46
N GLY A 633 17.17 -5.89 13.99
CA GLY A 633 16.96 -5.05 15.17
C GLY A 633 16.48 -5.91 16.33
N ARG A 634 15.25 -5.66 16.80
CA ARG A 634 14.64 -6.42 17.90
C ARG A 634 13.84 -7.63 17.44
N ALA A 635 13.60 -7.79 16.14
CA ALA A 635 12.83 -8.89 15.59
C ALA A 635 13.70 -10.15 15.47
N TYR A 636 13.33 -11.22 16.16
CA TYR A 636 14.00 -12.51 16.01
C TYR A 636 13.48 -13.30 14.79
N PRO A 637 14.07 -14.47 14.44
CA PRO A 637 13.80 -15.10 13.15
C PRO A 637 12.34 -15.51 12.86
N SER A 638 11.55 -15.90 13.86
CA SER A 638 10.13 -16.26 13.67
C SER A 638 9.16 -15.10 13.87
N GLN A 639 9.66 -13.90 14.17
CA GLN A 639 8.82 -12.72 14.30
C GLN A 639 8.55 -12.05 12.97
N TRP A 640 7.28 -11.77 12.73
CA TRP A 640 6.80 -11.07 11.55
C TRP A 640 5.82 -9.98 11.94
N ARG A 641 5.89 -8.86 11.21
CA ARG A 641 4.91 -7.79 11.35
C ARG A 641 3.57 -8.28 10.82
N THR A 642 2.48 -8.01 11.54
CA THR A 642 1.15 -8.23 11.00
C THR A 642 0.98 -7.44 9.69
N ALA A 643 0.72 -8.13 8.59
CA ALA A 643 0.55 -7.50 7.29
C ALA A 643 -0.89 -6.92 7.18
N PRO A 644 -1.06 -5.70 6.63
CA PRO A 644 -2.39 -5.17 6.34
C PRO A 644 -3.10 -6.06 5.30
N LEU A 645 -4.37 -6.37 5.52
CA LEU A 645 -5.15 -7.26 4.67
C LEU A 645 -5.97 -6.52 3.59
N TRP A 646 -5.99 -5.19 3.59
CA TRP A 646 -6.63 -4.43 2.52
C TRP A 646 -6.06 -4.80 1.14
N GLY A 647 -6.89 -4.83 0.11
CA GLY A 647 -6.51 -5.22 -1.25
C GLY A 647 -6.19 -6.71 -1.44
N LEU A 648 -6.27 -7.57 -0.42
CA LEU A 648 -5.95 -9.00 -0.53
C LEU A 648 -6.73 -9.70 -1.65
N GLY A 649 -8.03 -9.39 -1.78
CA GLY A 649 -8.86 -9.97 -2.84
C GLY A 649 -8.58 -9.40 -4.23
N SER A 650 -7.96 -8.23 -4.33
CA SER A 650 -7.59 -7.60 -5.60
C SER A 650 -6.33 -8.22 -6.21
N LEU A 651 -5.49 -8.90 -5.41
CA LEU A 651 -4.21 -9.47 -5.88
C LEU A 651 -4.37 -10.41 -7.07
N ARG A 652 -5.45 -11.20 -7.12
CA ARG A 652 -5.72 -12.10 -8.26
C ARG A 652 -5.83 -11.37 -9.60
N PHE A 653 -6.32 -10.14 -9.57
CA PHE A 653 -6.43 -9.30 -10.77
C PHE A 653 -5.12 -8.57 -11.04
N VAL A 654 -4.52 -7.97 -10.01
CA VAL A 654 -3.25 -7.23 -10.10
C VAL A 654 -2.10 -8.12 -10.60
N GLN A 655 -2.11 -9.40 -10.23
CA GLN A 655 -1.15 -10.42 -10.67
C GLN A 655 -1.65 -11.28 -11.84
N GLY A 656 -2.80 -10.93 -12.43
CA GLY A 656 -3.34 -11.53 -13.65
C GLY A 656 -4.09 -12.85 -13.50
N ALA A 657 -3.88 -13.61 -12.42
CA ALA A 657 -4.66 -14.81 -12.10
C ALA A 657 -4.50 -15.23 -10.63
N ASP A 658 -5.46 -15.99 -10.09
CA ASP A 658 -5.36 -16.62 -8.76
C ASP A 658 -4.10 -17.49 -8.63
N ALA A 659 -3.73 -18.22 -9.69
CA ALA A 659 -2.55 -19.08 -9.71
C ALA A 659 -1.21 -18.34 -9.51
N ASN A 660 -1.19 -17.01 -9.72
CA ASN A 660 -0.02 -16.17 -9.53
C ASN A 660 0.08 -15.59 -8.11
N VAL A 661 -0.99 -15.68 -7.31
CA VAL A 661 -1.04 -15.15 -5.94
C VAL A 661 -0.13 -15.95 -5.01
N ARG A 662 0.75 -15.23 -4.32
CA ARG A 662 1.65 -15.77 -3.31
C ARG A 662 1.59 -14.94 -2.02
N LEU A 663 1.38 -15.63 -0.91
CA LEU A 663 1.15 -15.07 0.42
C LEU A 663 2.28 -15.46 1.38
N LEU A 664 2.34 -14.76 2.52
CA LEU A 664 3.41 -14.80 3.52
C LEU A 664 4.72 -14.17 3.03
N HIS A 665 5.68 -14.04 3.95
CA HIS A 665 6.90 -13.27 3.73
C HIS A 665 7.76 -13.82 2.58
N ASP A 666 7.79 -15.13 2.38
CA ASP A 666 8.58 -15.81 1.36
C ASP A 666 7.74 -16.29 0.17
N GLY A 667 6.47 -15.90 0.10
CA GLY A 667 5.54 -16.26 -0.97
C GLY A 667 5.10 -17.72 -0.98
N ARG A 668 5.38 -18.52 0.06
CA ARG A 668 5.11 -19.97 -0.01
C ARG A 668 3.64 -20.36 -0.16
N ALA A 669 2.71 -19.55 0.38
CA ALA A 669 1.31 -19.89 0.41
C ALA A 669 0.60 -19.49 -0.89
N ARG A 670 -0.02 -20.45 -1.56
CA ARG A 670 -0.72 -20.24 -2.85
C ARG A 670 -2.15 -19.74 -2.66
N THR A 671 -2.73 -19.96 -1.48
CA THR A 671 -4.12 -19.61 -1.16
C THR A 671 -4.22 -19.01 0.24
N ILE A 672 -5.34 -18.32 0.51
CA ILE A 672 -5.68 -17.81 1.84
C ILE A 672 -5.70 -18.96 2.87
N THR A 673 -6.31 -20.10 2.53
CA THR A 673 -6.36 -21.28 3.39
C THR A 673 -4.97 -21.79 3.72
N GLU A 674 -4.06 -21.93 2.74
CA GLU A 674 -2.67 -22.31 3.01
C GLU A 674 -1.99 -21.31 3.95
N ALA A 675 -2.17 -20.00 3.70
CA ALA A 675 -1.59 -18.96 4.53
C ALA A 675 -2.05 -19.09 5.98
N VAL A 676 -3.36 -19.24 6.22
CA VAL A 676 -3.91 -19.47 7.57
C VAL A 676 -3.31 -20.72 8.22
N LEU A 677 -3.23 -21.83 7.49
CA LEU A 677 -2.72 -23.10 8.04
C LEU A 677 -1.21 -23.10 8.35
N TRP A 678 -0.45 -22.18 7.74
CA TRP A 678 0.95 -21.93 8.06
C TRP A 678 1.14 -21.13 9.36
N HIS A 679 0.11 -20.44 9.87
CA HIS A 679 0.21 -19.70 11.12
C HIS A 679 0.53 -20.65 12.28
N GLY A 680 1.54 -20.32 13.08
CA GLY A 680 1.93 -21.05 14.28
C GLY A 680 2.29 -20.07 15.38
N GLY A 681 3.06 -20.51 16.38
CA GLY A 681 3.44 -19.66 17.51
C GLY A 681 2.22 -19.09 18.21
N GLU A 682 2.17 -17.76 18.36
CA GLU A 682 1.06 -17.01 18.96
C GLU A 682 -0.28 -17.27 18.24
N ALA A 683 -0.27 -17.50 16.93
CA ALA A 683 -1.48 -17.71 16.13
C ALA A 683 -1.99 -19.17 16.11
N THR A 684 -1.36 -20.08 16.86
CA THR A 684 -1.69 -21.52 16.89
C THR A 684 -3.15 -21.78 17.27
N ASP A 685 -3.65 -21.05 18.28
CA ASP A 685 -5.02 -21.23 18.78
C ASP A 685 -6.05 -20.73 17.76
N SER A 686 -5.82 -19.57 17.16
CA SER A 686 -6.69 -19.01 16.11
C SER A 686 -6.75 -19.92 14.88
N ARG A 687 -5.60 -20.46 14.46
CA ARG A 687 -5.54 -21.46 13.39
C ARG A 687 -6.33 -22.72 13.74
N THR A 688 -6.16 -23.25 14.95
CA THR A 688 -6.87 -24.47 15.39
C THR A 688 -8.40 -24.25 15.41
N ARG A 689 -8.85 -23.07 15.83
CA ARG A 689 -10.28 -22.68 15.76
C ARG A 689 -10.77 -22.61 14.32
N TYR A 690 -9.99 -22.03 13.41
CA TYR A 690 -10.31 -21.99 11.97
C TYR A 690 -10.42 -23.41 11.38
N GLU A 691 -9.49 -24.30 11.70
CA GLU A 691 -9.52 -25.69 11.23
C GLU A 691 -10.79 -26.42 11.69
N ALA A 692 -11.26 -26.15 12.90
CA ALA A 692 -12.44 -26.77 13.47
C ALA A 692 -13.77 -26.26 12.88
N LEU A 693 -13.76 -25.12 12.16
CA LEU A 693 -14.96 -24.63 11.47
C LEU A 693 -15.38 -25.59 10.36
N PRO A 694 -16.68 -25.76 10.07
CA PRO A 694 -17.14 -26.43 8.84
C PRO A 694 -16.63 -25.72 7.59
N LYS A 695 -16.49 -26.46 6.48
CA LYS A 695 -16.05 -25.90 5.19
C LYS A 695 -16.80 -24.62 4.78
N ALA A 696 -18.12 -24.58 4.90
CA ALA A 696 -18.92 -23.41 4.53
C ALA A 696 -18.52 -22.14 5.32
N ASP A 697 -18.10 -22.29 6.57
CA ASP A 697 -17.66 -21.19 7.43
C ASP A 697 -16.23 -20.74 7.08
N ARG A 698 -15.34 -21.69 6.73
CA ARG A 698 -14.01 -21.38 6.18
C ARG A 698 -14.10 -20.66 4.82
N ASP A 699 -15.05 -21.06 3.99
CA ASP A 699 -15.34 -20.41 2.71
C ASP A 699 -15.94 -19.00 2.93
N ALA A 700 -16.75 -18.80 3.98
CA ALA A 700 -17.25 -17.47 4.36
C ALA A 700 -16.13 -16.53 4.81
N ILE A 701 -15.20 -16.99 5.65
CA ILE A 701 -13.99 -16.21 6.01
C ILE A 701 -13.19 -15.86 4.75
N SER A 702 -13.05 -16.81 3.82
CA SER A 702 -12.35 -16.57 2.56
C SER A 702 -13.05 -15.50 1.70
N ALA A 703 -14.37 -15.52 1.61
CA ALA A 703 -15.16 -14.51 0.92
C ALA A 703 -15.01 -13.12 1.57
N PHE A 704 -14.99 -13.05 2.90
CA PHE A 704 -14.70 -11.81 3.63
C PHE A 704 -13.30 -11.27 3.28
N LEU A 705 -12.27 -12.09 3.39
CA LEU A 705 -10.90 -11.70 3.08
C LEU A 705 -10.71 -11.32 1.59
N GLN A 706 -11.44 -11.94 0.68
CA GLN A 706 -11.48 -11.58 -0.74
C GLN A 706 -12.28 -10.29 -1.03
N SER A 707 -13.13 -9.85 -0.10
CA SER A 707 -13.81 -8.55 -0.22
C SER A 707 -12.88 -7.37 0.13
N LEU A 708 -11.82 -7.63 0.91
CA LEU A 708 -10.85 -6.61 1.33
C LEU A 708 -9.98 -6.11 0.16
#